data_AF-A0A9D6GH10-F1
#
_entry.id   AF-A0A9D6GH10-F1
#
_cell.length_a   1.000
_cell.length_b   1.000
_cell.length_c   1.000
_cell.angle_alpha   90.00
_cell.angle_beta   90.00
_cell.angle_gamma   90.00
#
_symmetry.space_group_name_H-M   'P 1'
#
loop_
_entity.id
_entity.type
_entity.pdbx_description
1 polymer ?
#
loop_
_entity_poly.entity_id
_entity_poly.type
_entity_poly.pdbx_seq_one_letter_code
_entity_poly.pdbx_strand_id
1 'polypeptide(L)'
;MSMRRIVLIALASMMLLSSTIHTSVLAAPQDNAPLDPTAPAEEDKSAEASSQPTEYSDDPAYNSLNRNEFFSNVCVDPSSGTTVQLSGKDNIEKVLNYFMGKGLTLQQASGFVGNMMQESGVDPRKIQGGAVADDNYEMQNGVGFGLIQWTFSDRQNPLKAKGEQMSTPNEKKSFRDIDVQLEHIWDELNAGYRHTLTALKGADNPVDAAIIVHGPPNPGYEASADSPEDVRTVRGGNAQKVYDQYKDAPPAGGLSTGGDGSTQGGDTSGKAVIAIDPGHNAVDVHTPEETTGADLYDYPNSPEVDDMWQVGEKVKAGLEEKGYKVEMLRSSKDESVDFKQRAERAKKAGAAMAISLHSTPGASEVFNQFTGAYRQGSNGKIEFKNDQTAQKSTQYSEAVAKKRAEAEGGPVPVSKVNFDGRPDIAAGNLAWVQMLSPDVPWVYNEFAKDGRGGSIGLTDEDKDTYAKGVIEGIVAANPSGGSPTTGGCGGSSGGAVSGDLAATAKAYAWPETHPSGFTERKKEYVDAIAKTKADSYIGGCEGVDCGAFVTRLVIDSGHDPGYNFSGKSADGAGPTSTQEDWAKKNWEPIGSGVQDPAKLKPGDVAINAQHTFIFVGDGVFEGTDIASASLCDRAPMAGGNSANEPGFNWYRKKV
;
A
#
# COMPACT_ATOMS: atom_id res chain seq x y z
N MET A 1 5.86 -10.88 -73.13
CA MET A 1 6.12 -12.23 -72.60
C MET A 1 7.22 -12.08 -71.54
N SER A 2 7.11 -12.57 -70.30
CA SER A 2 6.80 -13.94 -69.83
C SER A 2 7.90 -14.93 -70.23
N MET A 3 8.59 -15.64 -69.32
CA MET A 3 8.56 -15.60 -67.84
C MET A 3 9.88 -16.14 -67.24
N ARG A 4 10.22 -15.69 -66.01
CA ARG A 4 10.64 -16.48 -64.82
C ARG A 4 11.28 -17.88 -65.04
N ARG A 5 12.36 -18.29 -64.33
CA ARG A 5 12.52 -18.28 -62.85
C ARG A 5 13.91 -18.84 -62.39
N ILE A 6 14.36 -18.48 -61.17
CA ILE A 6 15.16 -19.29 -60.20
C ILE A 6 16.61 -19.70 -60.60
N VAL A 7 17.66 -19.71 -59.78
CA VAL A 7 18.12 -19.18 -58.46
C VAL A 7 19.49 -19.86 -58.24
N LEU A 8 20.49 -19.17 -57.67
CA LEU A 8 21.63 -19.65 -56.85
C LEU A 8 22.87 -18.73 -57.04
N ILE A 9 23.47 -18.27 -55.95
CA ILE A 9 24.84 -17.74 -55.90
C ILE A 9 25.50 -18.28 -54.61
N ALA A 10 26.73 -18.77 -54.73
CA ALA A 10 27.62 -19.17 -53.63
C ALA A 10 28.94 -18.39 -53.71
N LEU A 11 29.79 -18.52 -52.70
CA LEU A 11 30.94 -17.61 -52.46
C LEU A 11 32.20 -17.88 -53.30
N ALA A 12 33.01 -16.81 -53.41
CA ALA A 12 34.47 -16.74 -53.48
C ALA A 12 35.22 -17.22 -54.75
N SER A 13 36.04 -16.33 -55.35
CA SER A 13 37.51 -16.33 -55.09
C SER A 13 38.35 -15.32 -55.93
N MET A 14 39.14 -14.49 -55.22
CA MET A 14 40.62 -14.39 -55.31
C MET A 14 41.36 -13.78 -56.56
N MET A 15 42.13 -12.70 -56.31
CA MET A 15 43.43 -12.30 -56.97
C MET A 15 43.42 -11.76 -58.43
N LEU A 16 44.42 -11.02 -58.99
CA LEU A 16 45.76 -10.51 -58.57
C LEU A 16 46.26 -9.33 -59.50
N LEU A 17 47.47 -8.76 -59.24
CA LEU A 17 48.39 -7.99 -60.15
C LEU A 17 48.01 -6.52 -60.55
N SER A 18 48.91 -5.54 -60.80
CA SER A 18 50.41 -5.40 -60.74
C SER A 18 50.93 -3.94 -60.85
N SER A 19 52.17 -3.64 -60.37
CA SER A 19 53.22 -2.66 -60.87
C SER A 19 52.96 -1.12 -60.99
N THR A 20 53.91 -0.14 -60.90
CA THR A 20 55.34 -0.03 -60.42
C THR A 20 55.88 1.43 -60.33
N ILE A 21 56.64 1.76 -59.26
CA ILE A 21 57.90 2.58 -59.15
C ILE A 21 58.07 4.00 -59.80
N HIS A 22 58.33 5.06 -58.98
CA HIS A 22 59.57 5.90 -59.00
C HIS A 22 59.73 6.93 -57.84
N THR A 23 60.93 7.55 -57.75
CA THR A 23 61.61 8.26 -56.63
C THR A 23 61.24 9.78 -56.50
N SER A 24 61.75 10.65 -55.59
CA SER A 24 63.09 10.74 -54.92
C SER A 24 63.18 11.80 -53.77
N VAL A 25 64.28 11.78 -52.97
CA VAL A 25 65.00 12.96 -52.36
C VAL A 25 64.35 13.66 -51.12
N LEU A 26 65.04 14.14 -50.04
CA LEU A 26 66.48 14.32 -49.66
C LEU A 26 66.73 14.25 -48.10
N ALA A 27 67.91 13.75 -47.68
CA ALA A 27 68.75 14.02 -46.48
C ALA A 27 68.26 14.03 -44.99
N ALA A 28 69.18 13.61 -44.11
CA ALA A 28 69.30 13.89 -42.67
C ALA A 28 70.67 14.58 -42.37
N PRO A 29 70.96 15.03 -41.13
CA PRO A 29 71.82 14.27 -40.17
C PRO A 29 71.12 14.04 -38.81
N GLN A 30 71.41 13.00 -38.01
CA GLN A 30 72.59 12.75 -37.13
C GLN A 30 72.80 13.83 -36.02
N ASP A 31 73.12 13.50 -34.76
CA ASP A 31 73.81 12.26 -34.30
C ASP A 31 73.62 11.87 -32.80
N ASN A 32 73.98 10.61 -32.48
CA ASN A 32 74.37 10.03 -31.17
C ASN A 32 73.40 9.88 -29.96
N ALA A 33 73.45 8.68 -29.37
CA ALA A 33 73.07 8.32 -27.99
C ALA A 33 74.36 8.31 -27.09
N PRO A 34 74.43 7.91 -25.78
CA PRO A 34 73.58 6.93 -25.07
C PRO A 34 73.37 7.14 -23.53
N LEU A 35 72.79 6.10 -22.88
CA LEU A 35 72.81 5.73 -21.44
C LEU A 35 71.78 6.28 -20.43
N ASP A 36 71.27 5.32 -19.66
CA ASP A 36 70.63 5.33 -18.32
C ASP A 36 71.71 5.69 -17.24
N PRO A 37 71.42 6.19 -16.00
CA PRO A 37 70.16 6.05 -15.25
C PRO A 37 69.70 7.26 -14.38
N THR A 38 68.70 6.99 -13.51
CA THR A 38 68.28 7.72 -12.29
C THR A 38 67.47 9.03 -12.40
N ALA A 39 66.45 9.11 -11.54
CA ALA A 39 65.76 10.33 -11.08
C ALA A 39 66.46 10.86 -9.80
N PRO A 40 66.14 12.07 -9.24
CA PRO A 40 64.97 12.91 -9.50
C PRO A 40 65.26 14.43 -9.60
N ALA A 41 64.22 15.24 -9.35
CA ALA A 41 64.19 16.68 -9.00
C ALA A 41 63.97 17.73 -10.12
N GLU A 42 62.77 18.34 -10.04
CA GLU A 42 62.46 19.79 -10.12
C GLU A 42 63.06 20.69 -11.22
N GLU A 43 62.18 21.27 -12.06
CA GLU A 43 62.32 22.63 -12.61
C GLU A 43 60.96 23.35 -12.58
N ASP A 44 60.92 24.67 -12.84
CA ASP A 44 60.06 25.59 -12.07
C ASP A 44 58.92 26.34 -12.81
N LYS A 45 57.86 26.65 -12.03
CA LYS A 45 56.76 27.63 -12.21
C LYS A 45 56.49 28.29 -13.58
N SER A 46 55.30 28.03 -14.12
CA SER A 46 54.21 29.03 -14.36
C SER A 46 53.02 28.36 -15.09
N ALA A 47 51.74 28.72 -14.91
CA ALA A 47 51.04 29.67 -14.02
C ALA A 47 49.81 28.93 -13.37
N GLU A 48 48.89 29.49 -12.58
CA GLU A 48 48.56 30.86 -12.16
C GLU A 48 47.90 30.83 -10.74
N ALA A 49 47.59 31.97 -10.11
CA ALA A 49 47.17 32.04 -8.69
C ALA A 49 45.73 31.49 -8.42
N SER A 50 45.35 30.85 -7.30
CA SER A 50 45.82 30.77 -5.89
C SER A 50 45.22 31.80 -4.91
N SER A 51 44.29 31.34 -4.05
CA SER A 51 44.06 31.86 -2.69
C SER A 51 43.39 30.82 -1.76
N GLN A 52 44.15 30.29 -0.80
CA GLN A 52 43.72 29.57 0.42
C GLN A 52 43.99 30.48 1.66
N PRO A 53 43.99 30.07 2.96
CA PRO A 53 43.56 28.85 3.68
C PRO A 53 42.32 29.14 4.60
N THR A 54 41.98 28.58 5.78
CA THR A 54 42.65 27.89 6.92
C THR A 54 41.78 26.81 7.61
N GLU A 55 42.33 26.21 8.68
CA GLU A 55 41.88 25.01 9.39
C GLU A 55 40.95 25.24 10.61
N TYR A 56 40.16 24.21 10.97
CA TYR A 56 39.86 23.70 12.33
C TYR A 56 38.84 22.52 12.18
N SER A 57 38.83 21.41 12.94
CA SER A 57 39.81 20.73 13.82
C SER A 57 39.36 19.26 14.04
N ASP A 58 40.16 18.42 14.70
CA ASP A 58 39.88 16.99 14.91
C ASP A 58 38.71 16.66 15.88
N ASP A 59 37.99 15.57 15.61
CA ASP A 59 37.27 14.74 16.60
C ASP A 59 37.08 13.29 16.07
N PRO A 60 37.50 12.22 16.78
CA PRO A 60 37.64 10.88 16.18
C PRO A 60 36.36 10.02 16.24
N ALA A 61 35.31 10.43 15.53
CA ALA A 61 34.01 9.72 15.49
C ALA A 61 33.82 8.81 14.25
N TYR A 62 34.69 8.85 13.24
CA TYR A 62 34.45 8.26 11.91
C TYR A 62 34.59 6.71 11.82
N ASN A 63 34.57 5.98 12.94
CA ASN A 63 34.92 4.55 12.94
C ASN A 63 34.32 3.73 14.11
N SER A 64 33.03 3.91 14.45
CA SER A 64 32.42 3.24 15.62
C SER A 64 30.95 2.79 15.51
N LEU A 65 30.27 2.91 14.36
CA LEU A 65 28.88 2.46 14.16
C LEU A 65 28.73 1.39 13.08
N ASN A 66 29.36 0.22 13.28
CA ASN A 66 29.09 -0.99 12.52
C ASN A 66 28.38 -2.04 13.41
N ARG A 67 27.05 -1.91 13.54
CA ARG A 67 26.15 -2.96 14.02
C ARG A 67 24.82 -2.86 13.27
N ASN A 68 24.35 -4.01 12.78
CA ASN A 68 23.12 -4.14 12.00
C ASN A 68 21.89 -3.82 12.87
N GLU A 69 20.96 -3.03 12.33
CA GLU A 69 19.55 -3.42 12.17
C GLU A 69 19.08 -2.96 10.77
N PHE A 70 18.20 -3.72 10.12
CA PHE A 70 17.87 -3.56 8.70
C PHE A 70 16.60 -2.74 8.47
N PHE A 71 16.57 -2.00 7.35
CA PHE A 71 15.44 -1.20 6.83
C PHE A 71 15.04 0.08 7.60
N SER A 72 15.81 1.15 7.40
CA SER A 72 15.27 2.52 7.45
C SER A 72 16.00 3.48 6.47
N ASN A 73 15.20 4.07 5.59
CA ASN A 73 15.38 5.27 4.75
C ASN A 73 16.77 5.93 4.60
N VAL A 74 17.27 5.92 3.34
CA VAL A 74 17.88 7.11 2.71
C VAL A 74 17.27 7.28 1.30
N CYS A 75 17.06 8.52 0.88
CA CYS A 75 16.28 8.88 -0.31
C CYS A 75 16.96 8.52 -1.63
N VAL A 76 16.16 8.14 -2.64
CA VAL A 76 16.55 8.10 -4.05
C VAL A 76 15.42 8.72 -4.89
N ASP A 77 15.74 9.73 -5.70
CA ASP A 77 14.84 10.30 -6.71
C ASP A 77 14.82 9.40 -7.95
N PRO A 78 13.63 9.00 -8.41
CA PRO A 78 13.42 9.03 -9.85
C PRO A 78 12.06 9.61 -10.26
N SER A 79 12.11 10.56 -11.18
CA SER A 79 11.00 10.94 -12.07
C SER A 79 10.72 9.84 -13.12
N SER A 80 10.38 8.61 -12.68
CA SER A 80 10.07 7.46 -13.54
C SER A 80 9.28 6.34 -12.83
N GLY A 81 8.00 6.19 -13.20
CA GLY A 81 7.20 4.98 -12.94
C GLY A 81 6.66 4.81 -11.51
N THR A 82 5.41 4.35 -11.39
CA THR A 82 4.79 4.06 -10.08
C THR A 82 5.33 2.75 -9.51
N THR A 83 6.24 2.83 -8.54
CA THR A 83 6.85 1.68 -7.87
C THR A 83 6.03 1.28 -6.63
N VAL A 84 5.13 0.30 -6.79
CA VAL A 84 4.45 -0.31 -5.65
C VAL A 84 5.45 -1.19 -4.88
N GLN A 85 5.60 -0.95 -3.57
CA GLN A 85 6.27 -1.89 -2.67
C GLN A 85 5.23 -2.89 -2.11
N LEU A 86 5.60 -4.16 -2.01
CA LEU A 86 4.80 -5.29 -1.49
C LEU A 86 5.41 -5.81 -0.17
N SER A 87 4.78 -6.78 0.49
CA SER A 87 5.08 -7.06 1.92
C SER A 87 6.39 -7.82 2.17
N GLY A 88 7.02 -8.35 1.12
CA GLY A 88 8.36 -8.96 1.14
C GLY A 88 8.47 -10.27 1.91
N LYS A 89 7.35 -10.96 2.18
CA LYS A 89 7.29 -12.20 2.97
C LYS A 89 7.70 -13.41 2.17
N ASP A 90 6.99 -13.67 1.09
CA ASP A 90 7.29 -14.77 0.19
C ASP A 90 8.35 -14.36 -0.85
N ASN A 91 8.79 -15.31 -1.67
CA ASN A 91 9.84 -15.03 -2.65
C ASN A 91 9.30 -14.29 -3.88
N ILE A 92 8.01 -14.40 -4.22
CA ILE A 92 7.40 -13.64 -5.32
C ILE A 92 7.41 -12.15 -4.97
N GLU A 93 6.93 -11.78 -3.79
CA GLU A 93 6.97 -10.39 -3.30
C GLU A 93 8.40 -9.83 -3.28
N LYS A 94 9.40 -10.62 -2.85
CA LYS A 94 10.81 -10.18 -2.84
C LYS A 94 11.33 -9.90 -4.25
N VAL A 95 11.05 -10.77 -5.21
CA VAL A 95 11.42 -10.56 -6.63
C VAL A 95 10.73 -9.33 -7.20
N LEU A 96 9.43 -9.14 -6.94
CA LEU A 96 8.67 -7.98 -7.38
C LEU A 96 9.21 -6.68 -6.77
N ASN A 97 9.32 -6.60 -5.44
CA ASN A 97 9.86 -5.45 -4.70
C ASN A 97 11.24 -5.04 -5.21
N TYR A 98 12.09 -6.03 -5.47
CA TYR A 98 13.44 -5.80 -5.94
C TYR A 98 13.43 -5.14 -7.33
N PHE A 99 12.77 -5.74 -8.32
CA PHE A 99 12.74 -5.19 -9.67
C PHE A 99 11.98 -3.86 -9.77
N MET A 100 10.91 -3.69 -8.98
CA MET A 100 10.15 -2.45 -8.92
C MET A 100 10.95 -1.36 -8.20
N GLY A 101 11.69 -1.69 -7.14
CA GLY A 101 12.67 -0.81 -6.50
C GLY A 101 13.83 -0.37 -7.41
N LYS A 102 14.13 -1.15 -8.47
CA LYS A 102 15.06 -0.78 -9.55
C LYS A 102 14.39 -0.04 -10.72
N GLY A 103 13.12 0.37 -10.57
CA GLY A 103 12.38 1.18 -11.54
C GLY A 103 11.79 0.40 -12.73
N LEU A 104 11.31 -0.83 -12.50
CA LEU A 104 10.42 -1.54 -13.42
C LEU A 104 8.96 -1.44 -12.96
N THR A 105 8.01 -1.56 -13.90
CA THR A 105 6.57 -1.64 -13.55
C THR A 105 6.21 -3.02 -12.98
N LEU A 106 5.03 -3.16 -12.38
CA LEU A 106 4.56 -4.47 -11.90
C LEU A 106 4.46 -5.48 -13.05
N GLN A 107 3.98 -5.07 -14.23
CA GLN A 107 3.92 -5.90 -15.44
C GLN A 107 5.31 -6.47 -15.78
N GLN A 108 6.33 -5.61 -15.73
CA GLN A 108 7.71 -5.92 -16.10
C GLN A 108 8.38 -6.83 -15.07
N ALA A 109 8.18 -6.55 -13.78
CA ALA A 109 8.65 -7.41 -12.68
C ALA A 109 7.93 -8.78 -12.66
N SER A 110 6.63 -8.82 -12.96
CA SER A 110 5.87 -10.09 -13.10
C SER A 110 6.41 -10.96 -14.24
N GLY A 111 7.00 -10.36 -15.28
CA GLY A 111 7.68 -11.07 -16.36
C GLY A 111 8.88 -11.89 -15.90
N PHE A 112 9.63 -11.42 -14.88
CA PHE A 112 10.66 -12.23 -14.22
C PHE A 112 10.06 -13.34 -13.39
N VAL A 113 9.06 -13.03 -12.54
CA VAL A 113 8.42 -14.04 -11.68
C VAL A 113 7.81 -15.18 -12.50
N GLY A 114 7.12 -14.88 -13.61
CA GLY A 114 6.50 -15.89 -14.47
C GLY A 114 7.50 -16.88 -15.10
N ASN A 115 8.75 -16.44 -15.31
CA ASN A 115 9.86 -17.32 -15.69
C ASN A 115 10.38 -18.11 -14.48
N MET A 116 10.71 -17.45 -13.37
CA MET A 116 11.23 -18.09 -12.15
C MET A 116 10.27 -19.14 -11.57
N MET A 117 8.94 -18.97 -11.74
CA MET A 117 7.94 -19.98 -11.39
C MET A 117 8.10 -21.28 -12.19
N GLN A 118 8.54 -21.21 -13.45
CA GLN A 118 8.78 -22.37 -14.30
C GLN A 118 10.19 -22.96 -14.12
N GLU A 119 11.20 -22.12 -13.87
CA GLU A 119 12.60 -22.55 -13.69
C GLU A 119 12.87 -23.15 -12.30
N SER A 120 12.37 -22.51 -11.25
CA SER A 120 12.73 -22.84 -9.85
C SER A 120 11.54 -22.97 -8.91
N GLY A 121 10.34 -22.56 -9.31
CA GLY A 121 9.23 -22.30 -8.38
C GLY A 121 9.50 -21.08 -7.50
N VAL A 122 10.37 -20.15 -7.95
CA VAL A 122 10.86 -18.99 -7.19
C VAL A 122 11.62 -19.39 -5.90
N ASP A 123 12.32 -20.52 -5.94
CA ASP A 123 13.18 -21.02 -4.86
C ASP A 123 14.67 -20.82 -5.19
N PRO A 124 15.39 -19.93 -4.47
CA PRO A 124 16.82 -19.67 -4.71
C PRO A 124 17.72 -20.87 -4.37
N ARG A 125 17.22 -21.88 -3.67
CA ARG A 125 17.97 -23.12 -3.36
C ARG A 125 17.67 -24.25 -4.36
N LYS A 126 16.86 -24.04 -5.40
CA LYS A 126 16.48 -25.10 -6.34
C LYS A 126 17.64 -25.55 -7.23
N ILE A 127 17.80 -26.87 -7.36
CA ILE A 127 18.71 -27.53 -8.29
C ILE A 127 17.86 -28.20 -9.39
N GLN A 128 18.36 -28.20 -10.62
CA GLN A 128 17.78 -28.90 -11.77
C GLN A 128 17.42 -30.35 -11.43
N GLY A 129 16.21 -30.76 -11.83
CA GLY A 129 15.64 -32.06 -11.43
C GLY A 129 14.85 -32.04 -10.11
N GLY A 130 14.72 -30.88 -9.47
CA GLY A 130 13.79 -30.65 -8.35
C GLY A 130 14.41 -30.79 -6.95
N ALA A 131 15.70 -31.11 -6.86
CA ALA A 131 16.42 -31.14 -5.59
C ALA A 131 16.58 -29.73 -4.98
N VAL A 132 16.86 -29.66 -3.68
CA VAL A 132 17.10 -28.41 -2.95
C VAL A 132 18.50 -28.46 -2.37
N ALA A 133 19.29 -27.42 -2.62
CA ALA A 133 20.66 -27.29 -2.13
C ALA A 133 20.68 -27.21 -0.60
N ASP A 134 21.45 -28.10 0.03
CA ASP A 134 21.83 -27.99 1.44
C ASP A 134 22.95 -26.94 1.63
N ASP A 135 23.46 -26.79 2.84
CA ASP A 135 24.47 -25.77 3.14
C ASP A 135 25.90 -26.16 2.72
N ASN A 136 26.14 -27.43 2.34
CA ASN A 136 27.39 -27.95 1.80
C ASN A 136 27.38 -28.03 0.25
N TYR A 137 26.23 -27.79 -0.39
CA TYR A 137 26.12 -27.79 -1.85
C TYR A 137 27.08 -26.79 -2.50
N GLU A 138 27.75 -27.23 -3.54
CA GLU A 138 28.57 -26.44 -4.46
C GLU A 138 27.99 -26.58 -5.88
N MET A 139 28.00 -25.48 -6.64
CA MET A 139 27.43 -25.45 -7.99
C MET A 139 28.21 -26.35 -8.96
N GLN A 140 27.48 -27.10 -9.78
CA GLN A 140 28.05 -28.07 -10.72
C GLN A 140 27.86 -27.58 -12.16
N ASN A 141 28.92 -27.67 -12.97
CA ASN A 141 28.88 -27.26 -14.36
C ASN A 141 27.97 -28.18 -15.19
N GLY A 142 27.01 -27.62 -15.92
CA GLY A 142 25.98 -28.37 -16.63
C GLY A 142 24.75 -28.74 -15.78
N VAL A 143 24.62 -28.17 -14.58
CA VAL A 143 23.46 -28.36 -13.68
C VAL A 143 22.88 -26.99 -13.30
N GLY A 144 21.63 -26.76 -13.68
CA GLY A 144 20.88 -25.55 -13.32
C GLY A 144 20.75 -25.37 -11.80
N PHE A 145 20.93 -24.13 -11.35
CA PHE A 145 20.81 -23.75 -9.95
C PHE A 145 20.15 -22.37 -9.76
N GLY A 146 19.39 -22.19 -8.68
CA GLY A 146 18.84 -20.90 -8.26
C GLY A 146 17.62 -20.43 -9.05
N LEU A 147 17.20 -19.18 -8.81
CA LEU A 147 15.96 -18.58 -9.33
C LEU A 147 15.75 -18.80 -10.85
N ILE A 148 16.84 -18.67 -11.62
CA ILE A 148 16.87 -18.71 -13.09
C ILE A 148 17.72 -19.88 -13.66
N GLN A 149 17.97 -20.90 -12.85
CA GLN A 149 18.69 -22.13 -13.22
C GLN A 149 20.04 -21.89 -13.94
N TRP A 150 20.92 -21.08 -13.33
CA TRP A 150 22.29 -20.84 -13.78
C TRP A 150 23.05 -22.18 -13.98
N THR A 151 23.20 -22.59 -15.25
CA THR A 151 23.59 -23.97 -15.60
C THR A 151 25.09 -24.15 -15.84
N PHE A 152 25.81 -23.10 -16.27
CA PHE A 152 27.22 -23.19 -16.64
C PHE A 152 28.13 -22.37 -15.71
N SER A 153 29.35 -22.86 -15.49
CA SER A 153 30.31 -22.23 -14.58
C SER A 153 30.62 -20.77 -14.92
N ASP A 154 30.51 -20.36 -16.18
CA ASP A 154 30.76 -18.98 -16.62
C ASP A 154 29.73 -17.97 -16.07
N ARG A 155 28.50 -18.41 -15.69
CA ARG A 155 27.55 -17.59 -14.91
C ARG A 155 27.50 -17.97 -13.42
N GLN A 156 27.71 -19.25 -13.07
CA GLN A 156 27.73 -19.70 -11.67
C GLN A 156 28.91 -19.08 -10.85
N ASN A 157 30.09 -18.93 -11.46
CA ASN A 157 31.27 -18.37 -10.78
C ASN A 157 31.08 -16.88 -10.41
N PRO A 158 30.59 -16.00 -11.31
CA PRO A 158 30.15 -14.66 -10.95
C PRO A 158 29.10 -14.61 -9.82
N LEU A 159 28.11 -15.50 -9.83
CA LEU A 159 27.12 -15.59 -8.75
C LEU A 159 27.77 -15.95 -7.39
N LYS A 160 28.73 -16.87 -7.37
CA LYS A 160 29.49 -17.20 -6.15
C LYS A 160 30.29 -16.00 -5.64
N ALA A 161 31.00 -15.32 -6.54
CA ALA A 161 31.74 -14.11 -6.22
C ALA A 161 30.83 -12.97 -5.71
N LYS A 162 29.57 -12.88 -6.17
CA LYS A 162 28.59 -11.91 -5.66
C LYS A 162 28.24 -12.15 -4.18
N GLY A 163 28.08 -13.40 -3.76
CA GLY A 163 27.85 -13.75 -2.35
C GLY A 163 29.06 -13.43 -1.46
N GLU A 164 30.27 -13.65 -1.97
CA GLU A 164 31.52 -13.25 -1.30
C GLU A 164 31.64 -11.71 -1.22
N GLN A 165 31.29 -10.98 -2.28
CA GLN A 165 31.27 -9.51 -2.32
C GLN A 165 30.25 -8.88 -1.36
N MET A 166 29.06 -9.49 -1.23
CA MET A 166 27.98 -9.01 -0.35
C MET A 166 28.15 -9.44 1.12
N SER A 167 29.17 -10.26 1.43
CA SER A 167 29.47 -10.69 2.79
C SER A 167 30.19 -9.60 3.60
N THR A 168 29.69 -9.32 4.81
CA THR A 168 30.34 -8.42 5.77
C THR A 168 31.24 -9.22 6.75
N PRO A 169 31.91 -8.58 7.73
CA PRO A 169 32.54 -9.28 8.84
C PRO A 169 31.54 -10.01 9.76
N ASN A 170 30.32 -9.47 9.90
CA ASN A 170 29.30 -9.92 10.86
C ASN A 170 28.23 -10.83 10.23
N GLU A 171 28.08 -10.79 8.91
CA GLU A 171 27.05 -11.51 8.16
C GLU A 171 27.67 -12.10 6.89
N LYS A 172 27.63 -13.44 6.76
CA LYS A 172 28.11 -14.13 5.56
C LYS A 172 26.93 -14.44 4.65
N LYS A 173 27.02 -13.93 3.43
CA LYS A 173 26.06 -14.16 2.34
C LYS A 173 26.51 -15.33 1.49
N SER A 174 25.55 -16.07 0.94
CA SER A 174 25.75 -17.21 0.08
C SER A 174 25.15 -16.96 -1.30
N PHE A 175 25.68 -17.63 -2.32
CA PHE A 175 25.03 -17.74 -3.62
C PHE A 175 23.64 -18.42 -3.55
N ARG A 176 23.31 -19.05 -2.41
CA ARG A 176 22.00 -19.62 -2.08
C ARG A 176 20.96 -18.59 -1.57
N ASP A 177 21.37 -17.35 -1.32
CA ASP A 177 20.51 -16.32 -0.74
C ASP A 177 19.81 -15.49 -1.85
N ILE A 178 18.55 -15.12 -1.62
CA ILE A 178 17.71 -14.50 -2.66
C ILE A 178 18.13 -13.07 -3.02
N ASP A 179 18.67 -12.32 -2.06
CA ASP A 179 19.19 -10.97 -2.26
C ASP A 179 20.49 -10.98 -3.09
N VAL A 180 21.36 -11.96 -2.86
CA VAL A 180 22.56 -12.21 -3.69
C VAL A 180 22.18 -12.57 -5.12
N GLN A 181 21.22 -13.46 -5.31
CA GLN A 181 20.75 -13.86 -6.63
C GLN A 181 20.10 -12.69 -7.38
N LEU A 182 19.27 -11.89 -6.71
CA LEU A 182 18.61 -10.72 -7.30
C LEU A 182 19.60 -9.62 -7.70
N GLU A 183 20.58 -9.29 -6.84
CA GLU A 183 21.60 -8.30 -7.20
C GLU A 183 22.56 -8.82 -8.29
N HIS A 184 22.79 -10.14 -8.38
CA HIS A 184 23.51 -10.69 -9.53
C HIS A 184 22.72 -10.57 -10.83
N ILE A 185 21.42 -10.86 -10.82
CA ILE A 185 20.54 -10.69 -11.99
C ILE A 185 20.57 -9.23 -12.48
N TRP A 186 20.55 -8.26 -11.56
CA TRP A 186 20.61 -6.85 -11.91
C TRP A 186 21.96 -6.41 -12.52
N ASP A 187 23.08 -6.95 -12.03
CA ASP A 187 24.39 -6.76 -12.66
C ASP A 187 24.40 -7.32 -14.10
N GLU A 188 23.92 -8.55 -14.30
CA GLU A 188 23.85 -9.19 -15.61
C GLU A 188 22.99 -8.35 -16.60
N LEU A 189 21.82 -7.87 -16.16
CA LEU A 189 20.93 -7.01 -16.94
C LEU A 189 21.53 -5.64 -17.28
N ASN A 190 22.42 -5.10 -16.44
CA ASN A 190 23.09 -3.83 -16.71
C ASN A 190 24.41 -3.99 -17.48
N ALA A 191 24.94 -5.21 -17.62
CA ALA A 191 26.15 -5.51 -18.38
C ALA A 191 25.85 -6.27 -19.69
N GLY A 192 25.72 -7.60 -19.64
CA GLY A 192 25.57 -8.44 -20.83
C GLY A 192 24.18 -8.36 -21.47
N TYR A 193 23.13 -8.20 -20.68
CA TYR A 193 21.74 -8.35 -21.11
C TYR A 193 20.97 -7.02 -21.17
N ARG A 194 21.68 -5.92 -21.45
CA ARG A 194 21.12 -4.55 -21.55
C ARG A 194 20.01 -4.42 -22.60
N HIS A 195 20.07 -5.24 -23.66
CA HIS A 195 19.02 -5.32 -24.68
C HIS A 195 17.70 -5.86 -24.09
N THR A 196 17.76 -6.87 -23.22
CA THR A 196 16.60 -7.43 -22.52
C THR A 196 16.01 -6.39 -21.59
N LEU A 197 16.84 -5.72 -20.79
CA LEU A 197 16.37 -4.66 -19.88
C LEU A 197 15.74 -3.48 -20.65
N THR A 198 16.28 -3.14 -21.83
CA THR A 198 15.75 -2.06 -22.69
C THR A 198 14.41 -2.45 -23.32
N ALA A 199 14.29 -3.67 -23.85
CA ALA A 199 13.03 -4.19 -24.38
C ALA A 199 11.97 -4.32 -23.28
N LEU A 200 12.36 -4.83 -22.10
CA LEU A 200 11.47 -5.04 -20.96
C LEU A 200 10.88 -3.72 -20.45
N LYS A 201 11.67 -2.64 -20.39
CA LYS A 201 11.16 -1.31 -20.01
C LYS A 201 10.11 -0.73 -20.97
N GLY A 202 9.98 -1.29 -22.18
CA GLY A 202 8.90 -0.99 -23.13
C GLY A 202 7.72 -1.97 -23.12
N ALA A 203 7.63 -2.88 -22.14
CA ALA A 203 6.53 -3.83 -22.03
C ALA A 203 5.39 -3.29 -21.16
N ASP A 204 4.20 -3.15 -21.75
CA ASP A 204 2.98 -2.63 -21.10
C ASP A 204 2.10 -3.73 -20.47
N ASN A 205 2.42 -5.01 -20.71
CA ASN A 205 1.67 -6.17 -20.21
C ASN A 205 2.62 -7.30 -19.73
N PRO A 206 2.21 -8.15 -18.77
CA PRO A 206 3.09 -9.13 -18.15
C PRO A 206 3.40 -10.34 -19.04
N VAL A 207 2.53 -10.67 -20.02
CA VAL A 207 2.74 -11.80 -20.94
C VAL A 207 3.91 -11.51 -21.86
N ASP A 208 3.92 -10.34 -22.50
CA ASP A 208 5.03 -9.96 -23.39
C ASP A 208 6.29 -9.61 -22.57
N ALA A 209 6.17 -9.11 -21.34
CA ALA A 209 7.30 -8.99 -20.41
C ALA A 209 7.98 -10.35 -20.13
N ALA A 210 7.21 -11.42 -19.88
CA ALA A 210 7.76 -12.76 -19.68
C ALA A 210 8.44 -13.33 -20.94
N ILE A 211 7.87 -13.04 -22.12
CA ILE A 211 8.46 -13.43 -23.42
C ILE A 211 9.77 -12.68 -23.68
N ILE A 212 9.88 -11.41 -23.26
CA ILE A 212 11.11 -10.62 -23.37
C ILE A 212 12.19 -11.13 -22.40
N VAL A 213 11.84 -11.43 -21.15
CA VAL A 213 12.77 -12.03 -20.17
C VAL A 213 13.27 -13.39 -20.64
N HIS A 214 12.38 -14.26 -21.12
CA HIS A 214 12.78 -15.55 -21.69
C HIS A 214 13.71 -15.35 -22.90
N GLY A 215 13.20 -14.63 -23.90
CA GLY A 215 13.86 -14.26 -25.15
C GLY A 215 14.01 -15.39 -26.17
N PRO A 216 13.82 -15.13 -27.48
CA PRO A 216 14.25 -16.09 -28.51
C PRO A 216 15.78 -16.34 -28.39
N PRO A 217 16.27 -17.53 -28.76
CA PRO A 217 17.44 -18.16 -28.14
C PRO A 217 18.81 -17.48 -28.35
N ASN A 218 18.88 -16.34 -29.04
CA ASN A 218 19.95 -15.39 -28.81
C ASN A 218 19.54 -13.96 -29.22
N PRO A 219 19.69 -12.92 -28.37
CA PRO A 219 20.05 -12.96 -26.96
C PRO A 219 18.79 -12.85 -26.05
N GLY A 220 18.49 -13.94 -25.34
CA GLY A 220 17.51 -13.99 -24.24
C GLY A 220 18.21 -14.10 -22.88
N TYR A 221 17.49 -13.89 -21.77
CA TYR A 221 18.10 -13.90 -20.43
C TYR A 221 18.02 -15.28 -19.76
N GLU A 222 16.88 -15.96 -19.92
CA GLU A 222 16.66 -17.36 -19.48
C GLU A 222 17.00 -18.35 -20.61
N ALA A 223 16.50 -18.10 -21.83
CA ALA A 223 16.78 -18.86 -23.06
C ALA A 223 16.63 -20.40 -22.94
N SER A 224 15.56 -20.87 -22.27
CA SER A 224 15.22 -22.30 -22.20
C SER A 224 14.86 -22.90 -23.58
N ALA A 225 14.78 -24.23 -23.66
CA ALA A 225 14.39 -24.96 -24.88
C ALA A 225 12.86 -25.01 -25.15
N ASP A 226 12.05 -24.26 -24.39
CA ASP A 226 10.59 -24.24 -24.53
C ASP A 226 10.14 -23.67 -25.88
N SER A 227 8.99 -24.12 -26.40
CA SER A 227 8.47 -23.53 -27.64
C SER A 227 7.95 -22.11 -27.43
N PRO A 228 7.90 -21.25 -28.47
CA PRO A 228 7.31 -19.91 -28.34
C PRO A 228 5.83 -19.90 -27.87
N GLU A 229 5.12 -21.02 -28.04
CA GLU A 229 3.76 -21.21 -27.53
C GLU A 229 3.76 -21.56 -26.04
N ASP A 230 4.65 -22.44 -25.57
CA ASP A 230 4.85 -22.73 -24.14
C ASP A 230 5.32 -21.50 -23.37
N VAL A 231 6.23 -20.71 -23.95
CA VAL A 231 6.71 -19.44 -23.36
C VAL A 231 5.56 -18.45 -23.21
N ARG A 232 4.69 -18.30 -24.20
CA ARG A 232 3.52 -17.40 -24.11
C ARG A 232 2.46 -17.92 -23.14
N THR A 233 2.15 -19.21 -23.16
CA THR A 233 1.03 -19.80 -22.41
C THR A 233 1.38 -20.16 -20.97
N VAL A 234 2.58 -20.69 -20.71
CA VAL A 234 3.03 -21.13 -19.38
C VAL A 234 3.75 -20.00 -18.66
N ARG A 235 4.87 -19.49 -19.20
CA ARG A 235 5.67 -18.42 -18.54
C ARG A 235 4.92 -17.08 -18.55
N GLY A 236 4.36 -16.70 -19.70
CA GLY A 236 3.47 -15.55 -19.84
C GLY A 236 2.16 -15.71 -19.04
N GLY A 237 1.57 -16.90 -19.01
CA GLY A 237 0.39 -17.18 -18.18
C GLY A 237 0.69 -17.09 -16.67
N ASN A 238 1.87 -17.50 -16.23
CA ASN A 238 2.32 -17.31 -14.85
C ASN A 238 2.57 -15.84 -14.53
N ALA A 239 3.22 -15.09 -15.41
CA ALA A 239 3.40 -13.64 -15.24
C ALA A 239 2.05 -12.89 -15.18
N GLN A 240 1.06 -13.32 -15.97
CA GLN A 240 -0.30 -12.77 -15.92
C GLN A 240 -0.97 -13.04 -14.56
N LYS A 241 -0.89 -14.26 -14.02
CA LYS A 241 -1.41 -14.58 -12.66
C LYS A 241 -0.78 -13.70 -11.58
N VAL A 242 0.55 -13.52 -11.63
CA VAL A 242 1.30 -12.69 -10.68
C VAL A 242 0.87 -11.23 -10.81
N TYR A 243 0.79 -10.70 -12.03
CA TYR A 243 0.27 -9.36 -12.25
C TYR A 243 -1.16 -9.19 -11.72
N ASP A 244 -2.07 -10.11 -12.03
CA ASP A 244 -3.47 -10.04 -11.57
C ASP A 244 -3.61 -10.17 -10.05
N GLN A 245 -2.69 -10.89 -9.39
CA GLN A 245 -2.62 -11.01 -7.93
C GLN A 245 -2.15 -9.70 -7.25
N TYR A 246 -1.25 -8.94 -7.88
CA TYR A 246 -0.61 -7.77 -7.24
C TYR A 246 -0.96 -6.40 -7.87
N LYS A 247 -1.68 -6.34 -9.00
CA LYS A 247 -2.04 -5.08 -9.69
C LYS A 247 -2.98 -4.18 -8.87
N ASP A 248 -3.76 -4.79 -7.98
CA ASP A 248 -4.65 -4.12 -7.04
C ASP A 248 -4.07 -4.13 -5.60
N ALA A 249 -2.82 -4.59 -5.42
CA ALA A 249 -2.21 -4.66 -4.10
C ALA A 249 -1.85 -3.27 -3.56
N PRO A 250 -2.16 -2.96 -2.29
CA PRO A 250 -1.79 -1.68 -1.69
C PRO A 250 -0.27 -1.60 -1.49
N PRO A 251 0.34 -0.41 -1.57
CA PRO A 251 1.72 -0.18 -1.15
C PRO A 251 1.93 -0.62 0.31
N ALA A 252 2.77 -1.61 0.52
CA ALA A 252 2.75 -2.43 1.73
C ALA A 252 3.72 -1.97 2.81
N GLY A 253 3.16 -1.61 3.97
CA GLY A 253 3.82 -1.71 5.27
C GLY A 253 3.65 -3.11 5.88
N GLY A 254 4.06 -4.16 5.17
CA GLY A 254 4.09 -5.55 5.66
C GLY A 254 2.74 -6.28 5.85
N LEU A 255 2.68 -7.58 6.24
CA LEU A 255 3.72 -8.63 6.37
C LEU A 255 3.04 -10.01 6.75
N SER A 256 2.31 -10.76 5.89
CA SER A 256 2.26 -12.29 5.94
C SER A 256 1.44 -13.09 4.89
N THR A 257 2.15 -13.86 4.06
CA THR A 257 1.97 -15.32 3.72
C THR A 257 0.60 -16.01 3.68
N GLY A 258 0.18 -16.40 2.47
CA GLY A 258 -0.16 -17.79 2.09
C GLY A 258 -1.60 -18.33 2.32
N GLY A 259 -2.22 -19.05 1.38
CA GLY A 259 -1.84 -19.33 -0.02
C GLY A 259 -2.48 -20.60 -0.60
N ASP A 260 -2.84 -20.54 -1.90
CA ASP A 260 -3.18 -21.63 -2.86
C ASP A 260 -4.28 -22.66 -2.48
N GLY A 261 -5.24 -23.05 -3.34
CA GLY A 261 -5.54 -22.64 -4.73
C GLY A 261 -6.63 -23.51 -5.39
N SER A 262 -7.02 -23.17 -6.62
CA SER A 262 -8.00 -23.88 -7.49
C SER A 262 -9.48 -23.82 -7.01
N THR A 263 -10.52 -23.79 -7.86
CA THR A 263 -10.62 -24.02 -9.32
C THR A 263 -11.62 -23.07 -9.99
N GLN A 264 -11.58 -22.94 -11.32
CA GLN A 264 -12.42 -22.05 -12.14
C GLN A 264 -13.94 -22.32 -12.03
N GLY A 265 -14.76 -21.27 -12.27
CA GLY A 265 -16.17 -21.48 -12.66
C GLY A 265 -17.10 -20.26 -12.65
N GLY A 266 -17.17 -19.52 -13.76
CA GLY A 266 -18.37 -18.74 -14.12
C GLY A 266 -18.55 -17.34 -13.51
N ASP A 267 -18.92 -16.41 -14.38
CA ASP A 267 -19.33 -15.02 -14.12
C ASP A 267 -20.31 -14.84 -12.93
N THR A 268 -19.87 -14.12 -11.89
CA THR A 268 -20.68 -13.13 -11.12
C THR A 268 -19.80 -12.41 -10.09
N SER A 269 -20.05 -11.12 -9.84
CA SER A 269 -19.34 -10.33 -8.83
C SER A 269 -19.84 -10.62 -7.40
N GLY A 270 -19.36 -11.71 -6.80
CA GLY A 270 -19.66 -12.06 -5.40
C GLY A 270 -19.02 -11.08 -4.40
N LYS A 271 -19.73 -10.76 -3.31
CA LYS A 271 -19.15 -10.01 -2.19
C LYS A 271 -18.27 -10.91 -1.31
N ALA A 272 -17.55 -10.29 -0.39
CA ALA A 272 -16.61 -10.98 0.49
C ALA A 272 -17.27 -12.03 1.40
N VAL A 273 -16.43 -12.90 1.98
CA VAL A 273 -16.84 -13.87 2.99
C VAL A 273 -16.95 -13.19 4.35
N ILE A 274 -18.07 -13.40 5.04
CA ILE A 274 -18.30 -13.01 6.43
C ILE A 274 -18.28 -14.28 7.28
N ALA A 275 -17.47 -14.31 8.33
CA ALA A 275 -17.53 -15.36 9.35
C ALA A 275 -18.54 -14.98 10.44
N ILE A 276 -19.45 -15.88 10.78
CA ILE A 276 -20.39 -15.73 11.90
C ILE A 276 -20.06 -16.77 12.97
N ASP A 277 -19.86 -16.28 14.17
CA ASP A 277 -19.57 -17.02 15.39
C ASP A 277 -20.75 -16.85 16.36
N PRO A 278 -21.76 -17.74 16.33
CA PRO A 278 -22.76 -17.81 17.38
C PRO A 278 -22.04 -18.16 18.70
N GLY A 279 -22.20 -17.32 19.72
CA GLY A 279 -21.53 -17.47 21.01
C GLY A 279 -21.79 -18.81 21.68
N HIS A 280 -20.88 -19.18 22.60
CA HIS A 280 -20.96 -20.37 23.46
C HIS A 280 -20.89 -21.73 22.74
N ASN A 281 -20.78 -22.82 23.49
CA ASN A 281 -20.83 -24.21 23.03
C ASN A 281 -21.92 -24.96 23.78
N ALA A 282 -22.68 -25.87 23.16
CA ALA A 282 -23.75 -26.61 23.86
C ALA A 282 -23.26 -27.58 24.96
N VAL A 283 -21.94 -27.70 25.15
CA VAL A 283 -21.24 -28.43 26.22
C VAL A 283 -20.05 -27.60 26.71
N ASP A 284 -19.56 -27.88 27.91
CA ASP A 284 -18.33 -27.27 28.42
C ASP A 284 -17.12 -27.66 27.56
N VAL A 285 -16.36 -26.67 27.11
CA VAL A 285 -15.14 -26.83 26.29
C VAL A 285 -13.98 -26.16 27.01
N HIS A 286 -12.97 -26.95 27.33
CA HIS A 286 -11.71 -26.50 27.92
C HIS A 286 -10.58 -26.70 26.93
N THR A 287 -9.62 -25.78 26.86
CA THR A 287 -8.48 -25.83 25.94
C THR A 287 -7.33 -24.99 26.48
N PRO A 288 -6.15 -25.55 26.76
CA PRO A 288 -5.02 -24.72 27.17
C PRO A 288 -4.52 -23.88 26.00
N GLU A 289 -4.14 -22.62 26.26
CA GLU A 289 -3.27 -21.85 25.38
C GLU A 289 -1.81 -21.98 25.86
N GLU A 290 -0.95 -22.35 24.93
CA GLU A 290 0.38 -22.93 25.18
C GLU A 290 1.38 -21.91 25.75
N THR A 291 1.20 -20.63 25.42
CA THR A 291 2.10 -19.53 25.82
C THR A 291 1.80 -19.02 27.22
N THR A 292 0.52 -18.82 27.54
CA THR A 292 0.05 -18.24 28.80
C THR A 292 -0.29 -19.28 29.86
N GLY A 293 -0.53 -20.54 29.46
CA GLY A 293 -1.10 -21.57 30.35
C GLY A 293 -2.54 -21.27 30.79
N ALA A 294 -3.22 -20.31 30.14
CA ALA A 294 -4.61 -20.03 30.42
C ALA A 294 -5.54 -21.08 29.81
N ASP A 295 -6.70 -21.27 30.43
CA ASP A 295 -7.78 -22.07 29.86
C ASP A 295 -8.69 -21.18 28.97
N LEU A 296 -9.02 -21.72 27.80
CA LEU A 296 -9.92 -21.14 26.80
C LEU A 296 -11.33 -21.72 27.04
N TYR A 297 -11.76 -21.63 28.29
CA TYR A 297 -13.04 -22.14 28.76
C TYR A 297 -14.21 -21.44 28.05
N ASP A 298 -15.09 -22.25 27.46
CA ASP A 298 -16.35 -21.87 26.83
C ASP A 298 -17.45 -22.83 27.32
N TYR A 299 -18.67 -22.35 27.52
CA TYR A 299 -19.68 -23.08 28.30
C TYR A 299 -21.12 -22.81 27.81
N PRO A 300 -22.13 -23.64 28.17
CA PRO A 300 -23.45 -23.61 27.51
C PRO A 300 -24.37 -22.40 27.71
N ASN A 301 -23.93 -21.39 28.47
CA ASN A 301 -24.65 -20.21 28.99
C ASN A 301 -26.16 -20.09 28.67
N SER A 302 -26.97 -21.10 29.01
CA SER A 302 -28.31 -21.22 28.44
C SER A 302 -29.27 -20.21 29.09
N PRO A 303 -30.13 -19.53 28.32
CA PRO A 303 -30.51 -19.81 26.93
C PRO A 303 -29.67 -19.16 25.82
N GLU A 304 -28.63 -18.38 26.13
CA GLU A 304 -27.87 -17.59 25.13
C GLU A 304 -27.37 -18.42 23.94
N VAL A 305 -26.90 -19.64 24.15
CA VAL A 305 -26.41 -20.52 23.07
C VAL A 305 -27.48 -20.84 22.01
N ASP A 306 -28.75 -20.90 22.41
CA ASP A 306 -29.90 -21.12 21.50
C ASP A 306 -30.34 -19.81 20.84
N ASP A 307 -30.35 -18.71 21.60
CA ASP A 307 -30.70 -17.39 21.09
C ASP A 307 -29.67 -16.90 20.06
N MET A 308 -28.38 -17.06 20.32
CA MET A 308 -27.30 -16.65 19.41
C MET A 308 -27.20 -17.56 18.18
N TRP A 309 -27.57 -18.84 18.28
CA TRP A 309 -27.74 -19.68 17.09
C TRP A 309 -28.84 -19.13 16.17
N GLN A 310 -30.01 -18.79 16.74
CA GLN A 310 -31.14 -18.23 15.98
C GLN A 310 -30.83 -16.84 15.39
N VAL A 311 -30.10 -15.97 16.11
CA VAL A 311 -29.60 -14.70 15.55
C VAL A 311 -28.59 -14.97 14.45
N GLY A 312 -27.69 -15.94 14.62
CA GLY A 312 -26.73 -16.36 13.59
C GLY A 312 -27.39 -16.81 12.28
N GLU A 313 -28.44 -17.64 12.37
CA GLU A 313 -29.25 -18.06 11.21
C GLU A 313 -29.94 -16.87 10.51
N LYS A 314 -30.52 -15.93 11.27
CA LYS A 314 -31.13 -14.70 10.75
C LYS A 314 -30.10 -13.80 10.05
N VAL A 315 -28.94 -13.57 10.68
CA VAL A 315 -27.85 -12.75 10.12
C VAL A 315 -27.28 -13.42 8.86
N LYS A 316 -27.08 -14.74 8.86
CA LYS A 316 -26.66 -15.51 7.69
C LYS A 316 -27.60 -15.28 6.50
N ALA A 317 -28.89 -15.55 6.68
CA ALA A 317 -29.87 -15.40 5.60
C ALA A 317 -29.90 -13.96 5.04
N GLY A 318 -29.96 -12.96 5.93
CA GLY A 318 -30.01 -11.55 5.54
C GLY A 318 -28.72 -11.00 4.91
N LEU A 319 -27.58 -11.70 5.03
CA LEU A 319 -26.33 -11.39 4.33
C LEU A 319 -26.23 -12.13 2.99
N GLU A 320 -26.65 -13.39 2.91
CA GLU A 320 -26.72 -14.15 1.66
C GLU A 320 -27.70 -13.51 0.66
N GLU A 321 -28.87 -13.04 1.13
CA GLU A 321 -29.80 -12.21 0.34
C GLU A 321 -29.14 -10.93 -0.22
N LYS A 322 -28.11 -10.41 0.46
CA LYS A 322 -27.36 -9.22 0.05
C LYS A 322 -26.10 -9.56 -0.76
N GLY A 323 -25.91 -10.82 -1.14
CA GLY A 323 -24.84 -11.30 -2.03
C GLY A 323 -23.49 -11.55 -1.35
N TYR A 324 -23.44 -11.58 -0.01
CA TYR A 324 -22.26 -12.04 0.73
C TYR A 324 -22.19 -13.56 0.78
N LYS A 325 -20.97 -14.10 0.86
CA LYS A 325 -20.76 -15.48 1.29
C LYS A 325 -20.70 -15.49 2.82
N VAL A 326 -21.29 -16.49 3.46
CA VAL A 326 -21.33 -16.57 4.93
C VAL A 326 -20.82 -17.93 5.38
N GLU A 327 -19.76 -17.92 6.19
CA GLU A 327 -19.26 -19.10 6.90
C GLU A 327 -19.80 -19.09 8.34
N MET A 328 -20.55 -20.11 8.73
CA MET A 328 -20.90 -20.34 10.14
C MET A 328 -19.77 -21.13 10.78
N LEU A 329 -19.12 -20.57 11.80
CA LEU A 329 -17.95 -21.23 12.42
C LEU A 329 -18.32 -22.51 13.20
N ARG A 330 -19.61 -22.69 13.48
CA ARG A 330 -20.24 -23.97 13.88
C ARG A 330 -21.25 -24.41 12.81
N SER A 331 -21.20 -25.69 12.45
CA SER A 331 -22.11 -26.33 11.47
C SER A 331 -23.50 -26.67 12.05
N SER A 332 -23.62 -26.75 13.37
CA SER A 332 -24.87 -26.84 14.12
C SER A 332 -24.69 -26.26 15.53
N LYS A 333 -25.78 -25.93 16.24
CA LYS A 333 -25.67 -25.44 17.64
C LYS A 333 -24.97 -26.44 18.55
N ASP A 334 -25.11 -27.74 18.26
CA ASP A 334 -24.59 -28.85 19.05
C ASP A 334 -23.16 -29.25 18.64
N GLU A 335 -22.56 -28.60 17.63
CA GLU A 335 -21.14 -28.80 17.33
C GLU A 335 -20.27 -28.15 18.41
N SER A 336 -19.40 -28.95 19.03
CA SER A 336 -18.41 -28.49 20.00
C SER A 336 -17.13 -28.03 19.30
N VAL A 337 -16.80 -26.74 19.39
CA VAL A 337 -15.60 -26.13 18.77
C VAL A 337 -14.92 -25.12 19.71
N ASP A 338 -13.61 -25.27 19.94
CA ASP A 338 -12.85 -24.35 20.78
C ASP A 338 -12.54 -23.00 20.07
N PHE A 339 -12.06 -22.00 20.83
CA PHE A 339 -11.76 -20.67 20.28
C PHE A 339 -10.63 -20.66 19.23
N LYS A 340 -9.71 -21.63 19.22
CA LYS A 340 -8.68 -21.77 18.17
C LYS A 340 -9.31 -22.31 16.89
N GLN A 341 -10.18 -23.30 16.99
CA GLN A 341 -10.95 -23.82 15.85
C GLN A 341 -11.84 -22.75 15.22
N ARG A 342 -12.49 -21.89 16.02
CA ARG A 342 -13.27 -20.74 15.51
C ARG A 342 -12.37 -19.79 14.71
N ALA A 343 -11.23 -19.36 15.28
CA ALA A 343 -10.27 -18.48 14.61
C ALA A 343 -9.73 -19.08 13.29
N GLU A 344 -9.30 -20.35 13.30
CA GLU A 344 -8.77 -21.03 12.11
C GLU A 344 -9.85 -21.29 11.05
N ARG A 345 -11.11 -21.55 11.42
CA ARG A 345 -12.23 -21.63 10.46
C ARG A 345 -12.46 -20.29 9.76
N ALA A 346 -12.50 -19.18 10.51
CA ALA A 346 -12.65 -17.84 9.94
C ALA A 346 -11.50 -17.47 8.99
N LYS A 347 -10.25 -17.79 9.39
CA LYS A 347 -9.06 -17.60 8.56
C LYS A 347 -9.10 -18.44 7.28
N LYS A 348 -9.39 -19.75 7.41
CA LYS A 348 -9.48 -20.69 6.28
C LYS A 348 -10.61 -20.34 5.29
N ALA A 349 -11.70 -19.77 5.77
CA ALA A 349 -12.78 -19.29 4.92
C ALA A 349 -12.42 -18.02 4.11
N GLY A 350 -11.28 -17.38 4.38
CA GLY A 350 -10.90 -16.10 3.79
C GLY A 350 -11.83 -14.97 4.24
N ALA A 351 -12.31 -15.03 5.48
CA ALA A 351 -13.26 -14.05 6.01
C ALA A 351 -12.65 -12.64 6.04
N ALA A 352 -13.26 -11.70 5.33
CA ALA A 352 -12.85 -10.30 5.34
C ALA A 352 -13.32 -9.56 6.61
N MET A 353 -14.29 -10.14 7.33
CA MET A 353 -14.86 -9.69 8.59
C MET A 353 -15.40 -10.91 9.34
N ALA A 354 -15.16 -10.98 10.65
CA ALA A 354 -15.73 -11.98 11.54
C ALA A 354 -16.61 -11.32 12.62
N ILE A 355 -17.70 -11.99 13.00
CA ILE A 355 -18.72 -11.50 13.92
C ILE A 355 -18.92 -12.52 15.03
N SER A 356 -18.60 -12.19 16.29
CA SER A 356 -19.16 -12.94 17.43
C SER A 356 -20.49 -12.32 17.85
N LEU A 357 -21.48 -13.19 18.06
CA LEU A 357 -22.82 -12.85 18.52
C LEU A 357 -22.99 -13.36 19.95
N HIS A 358 -23.08 -12.42 20.89
CA HIS A 358 -23.36 -12.66 22.30
C HIS A 358 -24.50 -11.76 22.81
N SER A 359 -25.02 -12.05 24.00
CA SER A 359 -26.00 -11.20 24.69
C SER A 359 -25.82 -11.18 26.20
N THR A 360 -26.23 -10.08 26.82
CA THR A 360 -25.99 -9.78 28.24
C THR A 360 -27.22 -9.14 28.87
N PRO A 361 -27.52 -9.40 30.16
CA PRO A 361 -28.58 -8.68 30.87
C PRO A 361 -28.19 -7.22 31.23
N GLY A 362 -26.98 -6.78 30.84
CA GLY A 362 -26.44 -5.44 31.07
C GLY A 362 -26.88 -4.42 30.02
N ALA A 363 -25.94 -4.00 29.17
CA ALA A 363 -26.14 -3.04 28.09
C ALA A 363 -25.60 -3.60 26.77
N SER A 364 -26.17 -3.17 25.65
CA SER A 364 -25.66 -3.49 24.32
C SER A 364 -24.32 -2.79 24.07
N GLU A 365 -23.30 -3.52 23.66
CA GLU A 365 -21.96 -3.01 23.36
C GLU A 365 -21.35 -3.72 22.14
N VAL A 366 -20.32 -3.11 21.56
CA VAL A 366 -19.48 -3.70 20.51
C VAL A 366 -18.02 -3.59 20.92
N PHE A 367 -17.20 -4.61 20.67
CA PHE A 367 -15.81 -4.66 21.09
C PHE A 367 -14.88 -4.96 19.91
N ASN A 368 -13.90 -4.07 19.70
CA ASN A 368 -12.90 -4.16 18.63
C ASN A 368 -11.60 -4.83 19.10
N GLN A 369 -10.84 -5.37 18.15
CA GLN A 369 -9.42 -5.64 18.32
C GLN A 369 -8.64 -4.33 18.35
N PHE A 370 -7.66 -4.21 19.26
CA PHE A 370 -6.75 -3.07 19.34
C PHE A 370 -5.34 -3.52 19.72
N THR A 371 -4.34 -2.82 19.21
CA THR A 371 -2.92 -3.10 19.52
C THR A 371 -2.62 -2.82 20.99
N GLY A 372 -1.81 -3.69 21.60
CA GLY A 372 -1.52 -3.66 23.04
C GLY A 372 -2.62 -4.27 23.92
N ALA A 373 -3.72 -4.77 23.33
CA ALA A 373 -4.66 -5.62 24.04
C ALA A 373 -3.98 -6.95 24.41
N TYR A 374 -4.40 -7.61 25.50
CA TYR A 374 -3.72 -8.80 26.02
C TYR A 374 -4.63 -9.86 26.60
N ARG A 375 -4.06 -11.06 26.78
CA ARG A 375 -4.57 -12.14 27.62
C ARG A 375 -3.43 -12.65 28.50
N GLN A 376 -3.72 -13.01 29.75
CA GLN A 376 -2.71 -13.47 30.70
C GLN A 376 -3.24 -14.65 31.55
N GLY A 377 -2.46 -15.73 31.56
CA GLY A 377 -2.67 -16.92 32.37
C GLY A 377 -1.62 -17.05 33.48
N SER A 378 -1.46 -18.26 34.03
CA SER A 378 -0.50 -18.53 35.12
C SER A 378 0.97 -18.48 34.68
N ASN A 379 1.24 -18.77 33.40
CA ASN A 379 2.59 -19.00 32.89
C ASN A 379 3.12 -17.82 32.06
N GLY A 380 2.26 -16.91 31.60
CA GLY A 380 2.65 -15.79 30.76
C GLY A 380 1.50 -14.91 30.27
N LYS A 381 1.86 -13.90 29.47
CA LYS A 381 0.97 -12.93 28.80
C LYS A 381 1.23 -12.96 27.30
N ILE A 382 0.16 -12.99 26.49
CA ILE A 382 0.21 -12.70 25.05
C ILE A 382 -0.46 -11.35 24.76
N GLU A 383 -0.08 -10.74 23.64
CA GLU A 383 -0.48 -9.38 23.28
C GLU A 383 -0.83 -9.29 21.79
N PHE A 384 -1.90 -8.58 21.46
CA PHE A 384 -2.37 -8.36 20.11
C PHE A 384 -1.55 -7.25 19.44
N LYS A 385 -0.97 -7.54 18.27
CA LYS A 385 0.08 -6.72 17.62
C LYS A 385 -0.22 -6.31 16.18
N ASN A 386 -1.35 -6.71 15.59
CA ASN A 386 -1.64 -6.40 14.20
C ASN A 386 -2.45 -5.09 14.10
N ASP A 387 -1.76 -3.97 13.90
CA ASP A 387 -2.35 -2.64 13.73
C ASP A 387 -3.37 -2.58 12.57
N GLN A 388 -3.12 -3.28 11.45
CA GLN A 388 -4.02 -3.26 10.29
C GLN A 388 -5.34 -3.97 10.61
N THR A 389 -5.27 -5.12 11.27
CA THR A 389 -6.45 -5.87 11.72
C THR A 389 -7.21 -5.11 12.81
N ALA A 390 -6.50 -4.47 13.75
CA ALA A 390 -7.09 -3.58 14.75
C ALA A 390 -7.84 -2.39 14.13
N GLN A 391 -7.22 -1.70 13.17
CA GLN A 391 -7.85 -0.57 12.46
C GLN A 391 -9.12 -0.99 11.72
N LYS A 392 -9.08 -2.10 10.96
CA LYS A 392 -10.25 -2.65 10.28
C LYS A 392 -11.34 -3.09 11.26
N SER A 393 -10.97 -3.80 12.33
CA SER A 393 -11.90 -4.20 13.40
C SER A 393 -12.55 -2.98 14.06
N THR A 394 -11.82 -1.88 14.24
CA THR A 394 -12.36 -0.61 14.77
C THR A 394 -13.37 0.02 13.81
N GLN A 395 -13.01 0.25 12.56
CA GLN A 395 -13.91 0.78 11.52
C GLN A 395 -15.19 -0.07 11.39
N TYR A 396 -15.04 -1.40 11.38
CA TYR A 396 -16.15 -2.33 11.30
C TYR A 396 -17.02 -2.31 12.57
N SER A 397 -16.40 -2.20 13.75
CA SER A 397 -17.09 -2.06 15.03
C SER A 397 -17.90 -0.78 15.10
N GLU A 398 -17.36 0.35 14.64
CA GLU A 398 -18.06 1.65 14.61
C GLU A 398 -19.28 1.62 13.69
N ALA A 399 -19.14 1.04 12.49
CA ALA A 399 -20.25 0.87 11.55
C ALA A 399 -21.35 -0.07 12.10
N VAL A 400 -20.97 -1.18 12.74
CA VAL A 400 -21.90 -2.11 13.38
C VAL A 400 -22.58 -1.47 14.59
N ALA A 401 -21.83 -0.85 15.50
CA ALA A 401 -22.35 -0.17 16.68
C ALA A 401 -23.39 0.90 16.31
N LYS A 402 -23.09 1.73 15.29
CA LYS A 402 -24.02 2.74 14.77
C LYS A 402 -25.33 2.11 14.28
N LYS A 403 -25.25 1.05 13.47
CA LYS A 403 -26.45 0.40 12.89
C LYS A 403 -27.24 -0.43 13.89
N ARG A 404 -26.57 -0.99 14.89
CA ARG A 404 -27.20 -1.56 16.08
C ARG A 404 -27.93 -0.49 16.90
N ALA A 405 -27.32 0.66 17.17
CA ALA A 405 -28.00 1.76 17.88
C ALA A 405 -29.24 2.28 17.12
N GLU A 406 -29.16 2.41 15.79
CA GLU A 406 -30.30 2.77 14.92
C GLU A 406 -31.44 1.73 14.96
N ALA A 407 -31.13 0.44 15.14
CA ALA A 407 -32.13 -0.64 15.22
C ALA A 407 -32.70 -0.85 16.63
N GLU A 408 -31.84 -0.85 17.65
CA GLU A 408 -32.17 -1.19 19.04
C GLU A 408 -32.88 -0.06 19.79
N GLY A 409 -32.80 1.18 19.26
CA GLY A 409 -33.43 2.37 19.84
C GLY A 409 -32.71 2.92 21.08
N GLY A 410 -31.41 2.65 21.21
CA GLY A 410 -30.59 3.03 22.35
C GLY A 410 -29.11 3.12 22.00
N PRO A 411 -28.25 3.60 22.92
CA PRO A 411 -26.82 3.70 22.68
C PRO A 411 -26.18 2.31 22.65
N VAL A 412 -25.33 2.08 21.64
CA VAL A 412 -24.44 0.91 21.53
C VAL A 412 -23.03 1.47 21.33
N PRO A 413 -22.19 1.56 22.36
CA PRO A 413 -20.83 2.08 22.24
C PRO A 413 -19.88 1.04 21.64
N VAL A 414 -18.78 1.52 21.05
CA VAL A 414 -17.57 0.70 20.85
C VAL A 414 -16.73 0.81 22.12
N SER A 415 -16.53 -0.32 22.79
CA SER A 415 -15.94 -0.44 24.11
C SER A 415 -14.71 -1.35 24.10
N LYS A 416 -13.95 -1.32 25.19
CA LYS A 416 -12.88 -2.28 25.48
C LYS A 416 -13.32 -3.19 26.60
N VAL A 417 -13.39 -4.49 26.33
CA VAL A 417 -13.79 -5.50 27.33
C VAL A 417 -12.72 -5.58 28.43
N ASN A 418 -13.11 -5.94 29.64
CA ASN A 418 -12.15 -6.17 30.73
C ASN A 418 -12.48 -7.45 31.51
N PHE A 419 -11.51 -8.35 31.59
CA PHE A 419 -11.53 -9.62 32.33
C PHE A 419 -10.58 -9.63 33.54
N ASP A 420 -9.79 -8.57 33.76
CA ASP A 420 -8.89 -8.47 34.91
C ASP A 420 -9.67 -8.60 36.23
N GLY A 421 -9.18 -9.43 37.14
CA GLY A 421 -9.78 -9.65 38.46
C GLY A 421 -11.11 -10.40 38.47
N ARG A 422 -11.61 -10.89 37.32
CA ARG A 422 -12.75 -11.83 37.32
C ARG A 422 -12.31 -13.20 37.88
N PRO A 423 -13.12 -13.87 38.70
CA PRO A 423 -12.85 -15.24 39.12
C PRO A 423 -12.93 -16.18 37.91
N ASP A 424 -12.11 -17.24 37.93
CA ASP A 424 -12.13 -18.38 37.02
C ASP A 424 -12.01 -18.06 35.50
N ILE A 425 -11.70 -16.81 35.15
CA ILE A 425 -11.46 -16.33 33.79
C ILE A 425 -10.07 -15.69 33.74
N ALA A 426 -9.28 -16.05 32.72
CA ALA A 426 -7.95 -15.45 32.51
C ALA A 426 -8.03 -13.92 32.34
N ALA A 427 -7.03 -13.21 32.86
CA ALA A 427 -6.96 -11.75 32.82
C ALA A 427 -6.73 -11.21 31.39
N GLY A 428 -7.02 -9.93 31.15
CA GLY A 428 -6.92 -9.33 29.82
C GLY A 428 -8.11 -8.47 29.39
N ASN A 429 -7.98 -7.87 28.21
CA ASN A 429 -8.88 -6.81 27.71
C ASN A 429 -9.28 -6.98 26.23
N LEU A 430 -9.33 -8.22 25.76
CA LEU A 430 -9.83 -8.66 24.45
C LEU A 430 -10.48 -10.05 24.59
N ALA A 431 -11.45 -10.42 23.75
CA ALA A 431 -12.00 -11.78 23.77
C ALA A 431 -10.97 -12.82 23.27
N TRP A 432 -11.06 -14.08 23.70
CA TRP A 432 -10.13 -15.14 23.27
C TRP A 432 -10.13 -15.32 21.75
N VAL A 433 -11.31 -15.40 21.12
CA VAL A 433 -11.42 -15.59 19.67
C VAL A 433 -10.87 -14.41 18.86
N GLN A 434 -10.99 -13.19 19.39
CA GLN A 434 -10.41 -11.97 18.80
C GLN A 434 -8.88 -11.94 18.95
N MET A 435 -8.34 -12.40 20.09
CA MET A 435 -6.90 -12.53 20.34
C MET A 435 -6.25 -13.57 19.42
N LEU A 436 -6.92 -14.70 19.21
CA LEU A 436 -6.46 -15.81 18.37
C LEU A 436 -6.61 -15.53 16.86
N SER A 437 -7.21 -14.40 16.47
CA SER A 437 -7.48 -14.03 15.08
C SER A 437 -6.66 -12.80 14.62
N PRO A 438 -5.32 -12.86 14.61
CA PRO A 438 -4.48 -11.70 14.28
C PRO A 438 -4.64 -11.21 12.83
N ASP A 439 -5.12 -12.06 11.92
CA ASP A 439 -5.21 -11.80 10.48
C ASP A 439 -6.65 -11.51 10.00
N VAL A 440 -7.66 -11.67 10.87
CA VAL A 440 -9.09 -11.55 10.53
C VAL A 440 -9.72 -10.43 11.38
N PRO A 441 -10.23 -9.34 10.77
CA PRO A 441 -10.88 -8.25 11.50
C PRO A 441 -12.18 -8.72 12.15
N TRP A 442 -12.20 -8.70 13.48
CA TRP A 442 -13.23 -9.35 14.28
C TRP A 442 -14.02 -8.35 15.13
N VAL A 443 -15.34 -8.32 14.95
CA VAL A 443 -16.28 -7.48 15.71
C VAL A 443 -17.06 -8.39 16.67
N TYR A 444 -16.81 -8.24 17.97
CA TYR A 444 -17.54 -8.99 19.01
C TYR A 444 -18.72 -8.13 19.49
N ASN A 445 -19.92 -8.71 19.58
CA ASN A 445 -21.15 -7.99 19.88
C ASN A 445 -21.82 -8.55 21.14
N GLU A 446 -22.19 -7.66 22.07
CA GLU A 446 -23.11 -7.93 23.17
C GLU A 446 -24.44 -7.20 22.92
N PHE A 447 -25.57 -7.90 23.03
CA PHE A 447 -26.92 -7.32 22.95
C PHE A 447 -27.64 -7.40 24.29
N ALA A 448 -28.37 -6.35 24.67
CA ALA A 448 -29.23 -6.30 25.84
C ALA A 448 -30.56 -5.58 25.54
N LYS A 449 -31.69 -6.12 26.01
CA LYS A 449 -32.99 -5.42 25.90
C LYS A 449 -33.87 -5.63 27.13
N ASP A 450 -34.18 -4.54 27.83
CA ASP A 450 -34.97 -4.50 29.07
C ASP A 450 -34.51 -5.50 30.16
N GLY A 451 -33.20 -5.78 30.21
CA GLY A 451 -32.60 -6.77 31.11
C GLY A 451 -32.60 -8.22 30.59
N ARG A 452 -33.10 -8.46 29.36
CA ARG A 452 -32.93 -9.73 28.62
C ARG A 452 -31.58 -9.74 27.90
N GLY A 453 -31.01 -10.94 27.80
CA GLY A 453 -29.67 -11.27 27.31
C GLY A 453 -28.98 -12.26 28.26
N GLY A 454 -28.08 -13.08 27.73
CA GLY A 454 -27.28 -14.04 28.51
C GLY A 454 -28.15 -15.12 29.18
N SER A 455 -28.18 -15.12 30.51
CA SER A 455 -29.00 -16.04 31.31
C SER A 455 -30.50 -15.74 31.30
N ILE A 456 -30.95 -14.68 30.63
CA ILE A 456 -32.35 -14.31 30.45
C ILE A 456 -32.66 -14.28 28.95
N GLY A 457 -33.53 -15.17 28.48
CA GLY A 457 -33.75 -15.37 27.04
C GLY A 457 -34.32 -14.18 26.29
N LEU A 458 -33.87 -14.03 25.04
CA LEU A 458 -34.35 -13.03 24.08
C LEU A 458 -35.68 -13.48 23.43
N THR A 459 -36.57 -12.52 23.21
CA THR A 459 -37.77 -12.72 22.39
C THR A 459 -37.44 -12.74 20.90
N ASP A 460 -38.36 -13.21 20.06
CA ASP A 460 -38.16 -13.19 18.61
C ASP A 460 -38.00 -11.77 18.05
N GLU A 461 -38.69 -10.78 18.65
CA GLU A 461 -38.55 -9.36 18.30
C GLU A 461 -37.17 -8.79 18.69
N ASP A 462 -36.62 -9.19 19.84
CA ASP A 462 -35.23 -8.86 20.22
C ASP A 462 -34.23 -9.44 19.20
N LYS A 463 -34.42 -10.70 18.80
CA LYS A 463 -33.56 -11.43 17.85
C LYS A 463 -33.61 -10.82 16.45
N ASP A 464 -34.80 -10.45 15.98
CA ASP A 464 -34.96 -9.75 14.69
C ASP A 464 -34.34 -8.35 14.72
N THR A 465 -34.47 -7.63 15.85
CA THR A 465 -33.85 -6.32 16.06
C THR A 465 -32.33 -6.40 16.04
N TYR A 466 -31.76 -7.37 16.78
CA TYR A 466 -30.32 -7.61 16.84
C TYR A 466 -29.77 -8.01 15.45
N ALA A 467 -30.40 -9.00 14.81
CA ALA A 467 -29.99 -9.48 13.50
C ALA A 467 -30.02 -8.35 12.46
N LYS A 468 -31.08 -7.54 12.42
CA LYS A 468 -31.19 -6.37 11.54
C LYS A 468 -30.03 -5.39 11.77
N GLY A 469 -29.75 -5.01 13.02
CA GLY A 469 -28.69 -4.07 13.36
C GLY A 469 -27.30 -4.58 12.93
N VAL A 470 -27.03 -5.87 13.11
CA VAL A 470 -25.79 -6.52 12.68
C VAL A 470 -25.70 -6.60 11.15
N ILE A 471 -26.76 -7.02 10.45
CA ILE A 471 -26.79 -7.09 8.97
C ILE A 471 -26.55 -5.70 8.35
N GLU A 472 -27.28 -4.67 8.80
CA GLU A 472 -27.09 -3.30 8.30
C GLU A 472 -25.68 -2.77 8.65
N GLY A 473 -25.16 -3.14 9.82
CA GLY A 473 -23.80 -2.84 10.26
C GLY A 473 -22.71 -3.40 9.35
N ILE A 474 -22.81 -4.67 8.98
CA ILE A 474 -21.87 -5.35 8.08
C ILE A 474 -21.93 -4.75 6.66
N VAL A 475 -23.12 -4.36 6.20
CA VAL A 475 -23.31 -3.66 4.92
C VAL A 475 -22.65 -2.28 4.96
N ALA A 476 -22.81 -1.52 6.06
CA ALA A 476 -22.19 -0.21 6.23
C ALA A 476 -20.66 -0.29 6.42
N ALA A 477 -20.17 -1.31 7.12
CA ALA A 477 -18.75 -1.60 7.31
C ALA A 477 -18.03 -1.90 5.98
N ASN A 478 -18.76 -2.41 5.00
CA ASN A 478 -18.29 -2.72 3.65
C ASN A 478 -16.97 -3.52 3.60
N PRO A 479 -16.90 -4.73 4.19
CA PRO A 479 -15.71 -5.58 4.14
C PRO A 479 -15.41 -6.16 2.73
N SER A 480 -16.12 -5.71 1.69
CA SER A 480 -15.92 -6.12 0.29
C SER A 480 -15.23 -5.06 -0.59
N GLY A 481 -14.93 -3.87 -0.06
CA GLY A 481 -14.17 -2.83 -0.77
C GLY A 481 -14.88 -2.15 -1.96
N GLY A 482 -16.07 -2.59 -2.37
CA GLY A 482 -16.90 -1.89 -3.37
C GLY A 482 -17.38 -0.53 -2.86
N SER A 483 -17.84 0.37 -3.72
CA SER A 483 -18.24 1.73 -3.31
C SER A 483 -19.35 1.73 -2.22
N PRO A 484 -19.11 2.27 -1.01
CA PRO A 484 -20.12 2.30 0.04
C PRO A 484 -21.29 3.23 -0.29
N THR A 485 -22.51 2.79 -0.01
CA THR A 485 -23.68 3.68 0.01
C THR A 485 -23.70 4.52 1.29
N THR A 486 -23.09 5.71 1.21
CA THR A 486 -23.29 6.88 2.11
C THR A 486 -23.09 6.68 3.62
N GLY A 487 -21.92 7.08 4.13
CA GLY A 487 -21.71 7.37 5.55
C GLY A 487 -20.24 7.31 5.98
N GLY A 488 -19.65 8.44 6.37
CA GLY A 488 -18.32 8.49 7.03
C GLY A 488 -18.41 8.18 8.55
N CYS A 489 -17.31 8.21 9.32
CA CYS A 489 -15.91 8.61 9.04
C CYS A 489 -14.97 7.62 9.79
N GLY A 490 -13.64 7.65 9.75
CA GLY A 490 -12.67 8.46 9.01
C GLY A 490 -11.23 8.12 9.43
N GLY A 491 -10.23 8.43 8.59
CA GLY A 491 -8.81 8.14 8.87
C GLY A 491 -7.90 8.72 7.80
N SER A 492 -6.97 9.59 8.16
CA SER A 492 -6.32 10.49 7.20
C SER A 492 -5.00 9.96 6.62
N SER A 493 -4.86 10.01 5.29
CA SER A 493 -3.57 9.92 4.61
C SER A 493 -3.53 10.82 3.36
N GLY A 494 -2.96 12.02 3.51
CA GLY A 494 -2.25 12.75 2.45
C GLY A 494 -2.92 12.92 1.08
N GLY A 495 -4.23 13.18 1.02
CA GLY A 495 -4.92 13.38 -0.25
C GLY A 495 -6.26 14.11 -0.10
N ALA A 496 -6.83 14.56 -1.21
CA ALA A 496 -8.18 15.11 -1.21
C ALA A 496 -9.20 14.02 -0.91
N VAL A 497 -9.83 14.11 0.27
CA VAL A 497 -10.84 13.16 0.71
C VAL A 497 -12.19 13.71 0.29
N SER A 498 -12.74 13.17 -0.80
CA SER A 498 -14.07 13.56 -1.28
C SER A 498 -15.13 13.22 -0.23
N GLY A 499 -15.76 14.26 0.32
CA GLY A 499 -16.66 14.19 1.48
C GLY A 499 -16.11 14.83 2.75
N ASP A 500 -14.83 15.21 2.81
CA ASP A 500 -14.16 15.80 3.99
C ASP A 500 -13.33 17.04 3.62
N LEU A 501 -13.78 18.21 4.11
CA LEU A 501 -13.10 19.49 3.93
C LEU A 501 -11.84 19.60 4.79
N ALA A 502 -11.83 19.08 6.00
CA ALA A 502 -10.72 19.18 6.94
C ALA A 502 -9.52 18.33 6.46
N ALA A 503 -9.78 17.10 6.00
CA ALA A 503 -8.75 16.26 5.40
C ALA A 503 -8.24 16.83 4.06
N THR A 504 -9.13 17.34 3.20
CA THR A 504 -8.72 17.97 1.93
C THR A 504 -7.92 19.27 2.16
N ALA A 505 -8.26 20.06 3.18
CA ALA A 505 -7.45 21.22 3.60
C ALA A 505 -6.06 20.78 4.10
N LYS A 506 -5.99 19.77 4.97
CA LYS A 506 -4.72 19.18 5.44
C LYS A 506 -3.88 18.59 4.32
N ALA A 507 -4.49 18.10 3.24
CA ALA A 507 -3.77 17.68 2.05
C ALA A 507 -3.22 18.89 1.27
N TYR A 508 -4.06 19.86 0.92
CA TYR A 508 -3.68 20.92 -0.01
C TYR A 508 -2.86 22.06 0.59
N ALA A 509 -3.03 22.36 1.88
CA ALA A 509 -2.37 23.48 2.55
C ALA A 509 -1.27 23.03 3.52
N TRP A 510 -0.22 23.84 3.63
CA TRP A 510 0.81 23.70 4.67
C TRP A 510 0.21 23.99 6.05
N PRO A 511 0.52 23.19 7.09
CA PRO A 511 -0.04 23.40 8.42
C PRO A 511 0.55 24.61 9.16
N GLU A 512 1.69 25.14 8.69
CA GLU A 512 2.31 26.37 9.19
C GLU A 512 1.99 27.58 8.29
N THR A 513 1.94 28.79 8.86
CA THR A 513 1.90 30.04 8.07
C THR A 513 3.31 30.46 7.66
N HIS A 514 3.58 30.51 6.35
CA HIS A 514 4.87 30.93 5.79
C HIS A 514 4.90 32.43 5.42
N PRO A 515 6.10 33.06 5.31
CA PRO A 515 6.25 34.46 4.90
C PRO A 515 5.87 34.70 3.43
N SER A 516 5.74 35.98 3.07
CA SER A 516 5.59 36.46 1.69
C SER A 516 6.71 35.92 0.78
N GLY A 517 6.36 35.57 -0.46
CA GLY A 517 7.23 34.91 -1.42
C GLY A 517 7.30 33.37 -1.32
N PHE A 518 6.65 32.74 -0.34
CA PHE A 518 6.59 31.28 -0.21
C PHE A 518 5.57 30.66 -1.18
N THR A 519 5.98 30.45 -2.44
CA THR A 519 5.14 29.94 -3.52
C THR A 519 5.18 28.41 -3.70
N GLU A 520 5.86 27.68 -2.81
CA GLU A 520 5.96 26.22 -2.85
C GLU A 520 4.62 25.57 -2.45
N ARG A 521 4.00 24.88 -3.40
CA ARG A 521 2.71 24.20 -3.22
C ARG A 521 2.93 22.75 -2.81
N LYS A 522 2.13 22.26 -1.85
CA LYS A 522 2.09 20.83 -1.52
C LYS A 522 1.76 19.99 -2.75
N LYS A 523 2.37 18.81 -2.86
CA LYS A 523 2.22 17.92 -4.01
C LYS A 523 0.76 17.58 -4.30
N GLU A 524 -0.05 17.38 -3.25
CA GLU A 524 -1.46 17.01 -3.35
C GLU A 524 -2.26 18.10 -4.07
N TYR A 525 -1.92 19.37 -3.83
CA TYR A 525 -2.54 20.53 -4.49
C TYR A 525 -1.98 20.76 -5.91
N VAL A 526 -0.69 20.55 -6.14
CA VAL A 526 -0.10 20.58 -7.49
C VAL A 526 -0.76 19.52 -8.39
N ASP A 527 -0.87 18.29 -7.88
CA ASP A 527 -1.56 17.19 -8.55
C ASP A 527 -3.04 17.49 -8.78
N ALA A 528 -3.72 18.19 -7.85
CA ALA A 528 -5.11 18.60 -8.01
C ALA A 528 -5.29 19.63 -9.12
N ILE A 529 -4.47 20.68 -9.14
CA ILE A 529 -4.45 21.70 -10.20
C ILE A 529 -4.15 21.03 -11.57
N ALA A 530 -3.15 20.14 -11.64
CA ALA A 530 -2.80 19.40 -12.85
C ALA A 530 -3.89 18.41 -13.33
N LYS A 531 -4.74 17.92 -12.42
CA LYS A 531 -5.91 17.07 -12.74
C LYS A 531 -7.16 17.86 -13.11
N THR A 532 -7.20 19.18 -12.90
CA THR A 532 -8.29 20.00 -13.44
C THR A 532 -8.27 20.00 -14.96
N LYS A 533 -9.45 20.17 -15.57
CA LYS A 533 -9.56 20.19 -17.04
C LYS A 533 -9.08 21.54 -17.57
N ALA A 534 -8.60 21.59 -18.81
CA ALA A 534 -8.07 22.81 -19.42
C ALA A 534 -9.10 23.96 -19.58
N ASP A 535 -10.39 23.71 -19.37
CA ASP A 535 -11.48 24.69 -19.29
C ASP A 535 -11.79 25.16 -17.85
N SER A 536 -11.00 24.76 -16.86
CA SER A 536 -11.20 25.04 -15.43
C SER A 536 -10.40 26.25 -14.95
N TYR A 537 -10.98 27.03 -14.03
CA TYR A 537 -10.34 28.13 -13.34
C TYR A 537 -9.29 27.61 -12.34
N ILE A 538 -8.01 27.78 -12.68
CA ILE A 538 -6.85 27.51 -11.82
C ILE A 538 -6.16 28.78 -11.30
N GLY A 539 -6.74 29.96 -11.57
CA GLY A 539 -6.20 31.26 -11.18
C GLY A 539 -4.83 31.60 -11.75
N GLY A 540 -4.16 32.58 -11.13
CA GLY A 540 -2.79 32.96 -11.45
C GLY A 540 -1.73 32.02 -10.89
N CYS A 541 -0.49 32.16 -11.39
CA CYS A 541 0.71 31.50 -10.88
C CYS A 541 0.52 30.00 -10.53
N GLU A 542 -0.06 29.24 -11.46
CA GLU A 542 -0.28 27.79 -11.36
C GLU A 542 -1.07 27.36 -10.09
N GLY A 543 -2.04 28.15 -9.67
CA GLY A 543 -2.84 27.90 -8.47
C GLY A 543 -2.26 28.51 -7.19
N VAL A 544 -1.15 29.24 -7.25
CA VAL A 544 -0.74 30.17 -6.18
C VAL A 544 -1.63 31.42 -6.27
N ASP A 545 -2.90 31.24 -5.91
CA ASP A 545 -4.02 32.17 -6.08
C ASP A 545 -5.10 31.82 -5.05
N CYS A 546 -5.56 32.81 -4.27
CA CYS A 546 -6.53 32.59 -3.19
C CYS A 546 -7.89 32.11 -3.71
N GLY A 547 -8.35 32.67 -4.83
CA GLY A 547 -9.58 32.25 -5.49
C GLY A 547 -9.48 30.84 -6.09
N ALA A 548 -8.31 30.46 -6.62
CA ALA A 548 -8.09 29.11 -7.14
C ALA A 548 -8.10 28.09 -6.02
N PHE A 549 -7.38 28.37 -4.93
CA PHE A 549 -7.30 27.49 -3.78
C PHE A 549 -8.67 27.23 -3.15
N VAL A 550 -9.43 28.28 -2.83
CA VAL A 550 -10.78 28.13 -2.26
C VAL A 550 -11.72 27.41 -3.24
N THR A 551 -11.67 27.74 -4.53
CA THR A 551 -12.45 27.01 -5.55
C THR A 551 -12.13 25.52 -5.58
N ARG A 552 -10.84 25.16 -5.61
CA ARG A 552 -10.38 23.76 -5.73
C ARG A 552 -10.71 22.96 -4.46
N LEU A 553 -10.46 23.53 -3.29
CA LEU A 553 -10.75 22.93 -1.98
C LEU A 553 -12.25 22.69 -1.76
N VAL A 554 -13.12 23.66 -2.05
CA VAL A 554 -14.59 23.50 -1.86
C VAL A 554 -15.19 22.43 -2.78
N ILE A 555 -14.64 22.26 -3.99
CA ILE A 555 -15.12 21.25 -4.94
C ILE A 555 -14.56 19.85 -4.62
N ASP A 556 -13.25 19.70 -4.38
CA ASP A 556 -12.64 18.37 -4.18
C ASP A 556 -13.03 17.73 -2.84
N SER A 557 -13.21 18.53 -1.79
CA SER A 557 -13.80 18.08 -0.53
C SER A 557 -15.25 17.63 -0.67
N GLY A 558 -15.91 17.88 -1.81
CA GLY A 558 -17.33 17.65 -1.99
C GLY A 558 -18.22 18.62 -1.20
N HIS A 559 -17.65 19.63 -0.52
CA HIS A 559 -18.44 20.59 0.27
C HIS A 559 -19.47 21.31 -0.63
N ASP A 560 -19.06 21.85 -1.77
CA ASP A 560 -19.98 22.25 -2.84
C ASP A 560 -19.38 22.07 -4.24
N PRO A 561 -19.71 20.96 -4.94
CA PRO A 561 -19.31 20.75 -6.33
C PRO A 561 -19.86 21.80 -7.31
N GLY A 562 -20.83 22.64 -6.91
CA GLY A 562 -21.33 23.76 -7.70
C GLY A 562 -20.52 25.06 -7.57
N TYR A 563 -19.65 25.18 -6.56
CA TYR A 563 -18.97 26.43 -6.20
C TYR A 563 -18.18 27.03 -7.37
N ASN A 564 -18.25 28.36 -7.51
CA ASN A 564 -17.62 29.11 -8.60
C ASN A 564 -17.89 28.46 -9.98
N PHE A 565 -19.16 28.17 -10.29
CA PHE A 565 -19.58 27.49 -11.53
C PHE A 565 -18.92 26.11 -11.74
N SER A 566 -18.84 25.29 -10.68
CA SER A 566 -18.07 24.03 -10.65
C SER A 566 -16.61 24.18 -11.07
N GLY A 567 -16.05 25.38 -10.89
CA GLY A 567 -14.70 25.73 -11.32
C GLY A 567 -14.49 25.81 -12.84
N LYS A 568 -15.52 25.79 -13.69
CA LYS A 568 -15.36 25.87 -15.16
C LYS A 568 -15.40 27.32 -15.66
N SER A 569 -14.33 27.79 -16.29
CA SER A 569 -14.29 29.16 -16.84
C SER A 569 -15.25 29.37 -18.02
N ALA A 570 -15.61 28.31 -18.75
CA ALA A 570 -16.64 28.37 -19.80
C ALA A 570 -18.06 28.65 -19.25
N ASP A 571 -18.39 28.14 -18.05
CA ASP A 571 -19.68 28.37 -17.39
C ASP A 571 -19.68 29.66 -16.55
N GLY A 572 -18.52 30.30 -16.38
CA GLY A 572 -18.36 31.59 -15.69
C GLY A 572 -17.36 31.61 -14.53
N ALA A 573 -16.62 30.52 -14.25
CA ALA A 573 -15.68 30.47 -13.13
C ALA A 573 -14.52 31.47 -13.28
N GLY A 574 -14.28 32.23 -12.21
CA GLY A 574 -13.33 33.35 -12.24
C GLY A 574 -12.71 33.67 -10.88
N PRO A 575 -12.04 34.84 -10.78
CA PRO A 575 -11.39 35.33 -9.55
C PRO A 575 -12.40 35.79 -8.49
N THR A 576 -11.92 36.35 -7.38
CA THR A 576 -12.71 36.60 -6.17
C THR A 576 -13.97 37.45 -6.39
N SER A 577 -13.93 38.44 -7.28
CA SER A 577 -15.13 39.23 -7.63
C SER A 577 -16.24 38.39 -8.27
N THR A 578 -15.87 37.43 -9.12
CA THR A 578 -16.80 36.49 -9.77
C THR A 578 -17.31 35.44 -8.79
N GLN A 579 -16.45 34.99 -7.86
CA GLN A 579 -16.79 34.07 -6.77
C GLN A 579 -17.77 34.71 -5.79
N GLU A 580 -17.56 35.97 -5.40
CA GLU A 580 -18.47 36.72 -4.54
C GLU A 580 -19.83 36.94 -5.23
N ASP A 581 -19.84 37.28 -6.51
CA ASP A 581 -21.07 37.42 -7.30
C ASP A 581 -21.78 36.10 -7.59
N TRP A 582 -21.08 34.96 -7.53
CA TRP A 582 -21.69 33.63 -7.52
C TRP A 582 -22.27 33.31 -6.13
N ALA A 583 -21.52 33.58 -5.05
CA ALA A 583 -21.93 33.31 -3.68
C ALA A 583 -23.16 34.14 -3.27
N LYS A 584 -23.22 35.43 -3.61
CA LYS A 584 -24.40 36.32 -3.40
C LYS A 584 -25.71 35.76 -3.97
N LYS A 585 -25.64 34.91 -5.00
CA LYS A 585 -26.81 34.31 -5.67
C LYS A 585 -27.11 32.92 -5.09
N ASN A 586 -26.09 32.07 -4.99
CA ASN A 586 -26.24 30.65 -4.70
C ASN A 586 -26.19 30.32 -3.20
N TRP A 587 -25.39 31.04 -2.42
CA TRP A 587 -25.16 30.82 -0.99
C TRP A 587 -25.95 31.80 -0.10
N GLU A 588 -25.90 31.64 1.22
CA GLU A 588 -26.47 32.59 2.20
C GLU A 588 -25.37 33.50 2.78
N PRO A 589 -25.60 34.82 2.92
CA PRO A 589 -24.66 35.72 3.59
C PRO A 589 -24.80 35.61 5.12
N ILE A 590 -23.70 35.34 5.82
CA ILE A 590 -23.70 35.17 7.29
C ILE A 590 -23.17 36.40 8.06
N GLY A 591 -22.60 37.39 7.35
CA GLY A 591 -22.22 38.69 7.92
C GLY A 591 -20.95 39.28 7.28
N SER A 592 -20.45 40.37 7.85
CA SER A 592 -19.16 40.97 7.48
C SER A 592 -18.33 41.21 8.74
N GLY A 593 -17.09 40.71 8.78
CA GLY A 593 -16.24 40.73 9.99
C GLY A 593 -16.93 40.05 11.19
N VAL A 594 -17.00 38.71 11.18
CA VAL A 594 -17.75 37.93 12.17
C VAL A 594 -17.08 38.04 13.56
N GLN A 595 -17.72 38.80 14.45
CA GLN A 595 -17.21 39.12 15.79
C GLN A 595 -17.21 37.93 16.78
N ASP A 596 -17.86 36.83 16.42
CA ASP A 596 -18.02 35.63 17.23
C ASP A 596 -17.71 34.40 16.36
N PRO A 597 -16.45 33.93 16.36
CA PRO A 597 -15.99 32.87 15.45
C PRO A 597 -16.76 31.54 15.61
N ALA A 598 -17.32 31.27 16.80
CA ALA A 598 -18.12 30.07 17.06
C ALA A 598 -19.46 30.03 16.28
N LYS A 599 -19.79 31.07 15.51
CA LYS A 599 -20.89 31.09 14.54
C LYS A 599 -20.49 30.60 13.14
N LEU A 600 -19.20 30.45 12.86
CA LEU A 600 -18.70 29.86 11.61
C LEU A 600 -18.90 28.34 11.60
N LYS A 601 -18.83 27.75 10.40
CA LYS A 601 -18.92 26.31 10.15
C LYS A 601 -17.90 25.92 9.07
N PRO A 602 -17.34 24.70 9.10
CA PRO A 602 -16.44 24.21 8.05
C PRO A 602 -17.06 24.39 6.66
N GLY A 603 -16.40 25.20 5.82
CA GLY A 603 -16.83 25.54 4.46
C GLY A 603 -17.35 26.95 4.27
N ASP A 604 -17.51 27.73 5.35
CA ASP A 604 -17.81 29.16 5.25
C ASP A 604 -16.64 29.90 4.58
N VAL A 605 -16.96 30.69 3.56
CA VAL A 605 -15.96 31.44 2.76
C VAL A 605 -16.06 32.93 3.07
N ALA A 606 -14.93 33.52 3.47
CA ALA A 606 -14.72 34.95 3.54
C ALA A 606 -14.22 35.46 2.19
N ILE A 607 -14.79 36.55 1.68
CA ILE A 607 -14.42 37.09 0.37
C ILE A 607 -14.65 38.59 0.24
N ASN A 608 -13.84 39.22 -0.61
CA ASN A 608 -14.09 40.53 -1.19
C ASN A 608 -13.45 40.63 -2.58
N ALA A 609 -13.51 41.81 -3.20
CA ALA A 609 -12.99 42.08 -4.54
C ALA A 609 -11.45 41.90 -4.71
N GLN A 610 -10.68 41.61 -3.65
CA GLN A 610 -9.22 41.42 -3.72
C GLN A 610 -8.72 40.08 -3.16
N HIS A 611 -9.41 39.49 -2.17
CA HIS A 611 -8.92 38.29 -1.48
C HIS A 611 -10.07 37.37 -1.03
N THR A 612 -9.76 36.10 -0.79
CA THR A 612 -10.67 35.12 -0.21
C THR A 612 -9.94 34.09 0.65
N PHE A 613 -10.59 33.61 1.70
CA PHE A 613 -10.10 32.56 2.58
C PHE A 613 -11.29 31.77 3.15
N ILE A 614 -11.03 30.59 3.72
CA ILE A 614 -12.08 29.64 4.11
C ILE A 614 -11.87 29.15 5.53
N PHE A 615 -12.95 29.10 6.32
CA PHE A 615 -12.94 28.45 7.63
C PHE A 615 -13.07 26.94 7.43
N VAL A 616 -12.03 26.20 7.86
CA VAL A 616 -11.92 24.76 7.63
C VAL A 616 -12.34 23.92 8.85
N GLY A 617 -12.42 24.54 10.02
CA GLY A 617 -12.90 23.92 11.25
C GLY A 617 -11.87 23.87 12.38
N ASP A 618 -12.39 23.80 13.60
CA ASP A 618 -11.66 23.77 14.87
C ASP A 618 -10.54 22.71 14.87
N GLY A 619 -9.29 23.14 15.05
CA GLY A 619 -8.13 22.24 15.17
C GLY A 619 -7.72 21.56 13.85
N VAL A 620 -8.07 22.15 12.71
CA VAL A 620 -7.54 21.69 11.41
C VAL A 620 -6.09 22.10 11.21
N PHE A 621 -5.67 23.28 11.68
CA PHE A 621 -4.25 23.65 11.78
C PHE A 621 -3.93 24.14 13.19
N GLU A 622 -2.64 24.15 13.56
CA GLU A 622 -2.25 24.60 14.90
C GLU A 622 -2.31 26.13 14.97
N GLY A 623 -3.15 26.65 15.87
CA GLY A 623 -3.31 28.08 16.11
C GLY A 623 -4.20 28.85 15.12
N THR A 624 -4.77 28.20 14.09
CA THR A 624 -5.77 28.83 13.20
C THR A 624 -6.70 27.80 12.55
N ASP A 625 -7.98 28.15 12.46
CA ASP A 625 -9.03 27.34 11.84
C ASP A 625 -9.35 27.83 10.40
N ILE A 626 -8.46 28.66 9.84
CA ILE A 626 -8.55 29.25 8.51
C ILE A 626 -7.53 28.62 7.57
N ALA A 627 -7.91 28.38 6.31
CA ALA A 627 -7.00 28.13 5.21
C ALA A 627 -6.97 29.31 4.23
N SER A 628 -5.79 29.70 3.76
CA SER A 628 -5.58 30.88 2.90
C SER A 628 -4.43 30.66 1.90
N ALA A 629 -4.37 31.49 0.86
CA ALA A 629 -3.27 31.59 -0.10
C ALA A 629 -3.16 33.06 -0.55
N SER A 630 -2.21 33.43 -1.42
CA SER A 630 -2.12 34.81 -1.95
C SER A 630 -1.54 34.81 -3.37
N LEU A 631 -2.19 35.53 -4.29
CA LEU A 631 -1.86 35.57 -5.72
C LEU A 631 -0.37 35.83 -5.98
N CYS A 632 0.32 34.83 -6.52
CA CYS A 632 1.76 34.84 -6.85
C CYS A 632 2.70 35.13 -5.65
N ASP A 633 2.20 35.12 -4.41
CA ASP A 633 2.92 35.47 -3.19
C ASP A 633 3.06 34.27 -2.25
N ARG A 634 1.95 33.59 -1.96
CA ARG A 634 1.89 32.49 -1.00
C ARG A 634 1.03 31.35 -1.46
N ALA A 635 1.59 30.14 -1.41
CA ALA A 635 0.88 28.90 -1.65
C ALA A 635 -0.22 28.65 -0.59
N PRO A 636 -1.09 27.64 -0.76
CA PRO A 636 -2.05 27.28 0.27
C PRO A 636 -1.39 26.91 1.60
N MET A 637 -1.87 27.54 2.68
CA MET A 637 -1.34 27.36 4.04
C MET A 637 -2.39 27.68 5.11
N ALA A 638 -2.07 27.31 6.34
CA ALA A 638 -2.74 27.80 7.54
C ALA A 638 -2.78 29.34 7.53
N GLY A 639 -3.99 29.90 7.57
CA GLY A 639 -4.23 31.31 7.28
C GLY A 639 -4.09 32.20 8.51
N GLY A 640 -3.26 33.24 8.39
CA GLY A 640 -3.17 34.34 9.36
C GLY A 640 -4.29 35.40 9.24
N ASN A 641 -5.34 35.13 8.45
CA ASN A 641 -6.54 35.96 8.36
C ASN A 641 -7.46 35.73 9.59
N SER A 642 -8.27 36.72 9.95
CA SER A 642 -9.18 36.61 11.11
C SER A 642 -10.66 36.46 10.71
N ALA A 643 -11.41 35.68 11.50
CA ALA A 643 -12.88 35.62 11.43
C ALA A 643 -13.54 37.01 11.47
N ASN A 644 -12.99 37.91 12.30
CA ASN A 644 -13.49 39.27 12.49
C ASN A 644 -12.83 40.34 11.59
N GLU A 645 -12.04 39.93 10.59
CA GLU A 645 -11.27 40.84 9.73
C GLU A 645 -12.21 41.79 8.95
N PRO A 646 -12.03 43.13 9.07
CA PRO A 646 -12.95 44.09 8.48
C PRO A 646 -12.80 44.14 6.95
N GLY A 647 -13.93 44.28 6.24
CA GLY A 647 -13.94 44.36 4.78
C GLY A 647 -14.06 43.01 4.06
N PHE A 648 -14.29 41.91 4.79
CA PHE A 648 -14.68 40.62 4.20
C PHE A 648 -16.16 40.32 4.43
N ASN A 649 -16.83 39.91 3.36
CA ASN A 649 -18.19 39.35 3.39
C ASN A 649 -18.09 37.83 3.55
N TRP A 650 -18.84 37.26 4.49
CA TRP A 650 -18.87 35.83 4.75
C TRP A 650 -20.12 35.19 4.13
N TYR A 651 -19.92 34.05 3.45
CA TYR A 651 -20.99 33.27 2.83
C TYR A 651 -20.92 31.80 3.23
N ARG A 652 -22.09 31.16 3.32
CA ARG A 652 -22.27 29.74 3.64
C ARG A 652 -23.13 29.05 2.60
N LYS A 653 -22.84 27.78 2.31
CA LYS A 653 -23.69 26.93 1.47
C LYS A 653 -25.09 26.78 2.07
N LYS A 654 -26.14 27.00 1.27
CA LYS A 654 -27.53 26.70 1.66
C LYS A 654 -27.72 25.19 1.85
N VAL A 655 -28.53 24.83 2.85
CA VAL A 655 -28.95 23.44 3.14
C VAL A 655 -30.11 23.04 2.24
#